data_AF-A0A9D9HSM6-F1
#
_entry.id   AF-A0A9D9HSM6-F1
#
_cell.length_a   1.000
_cell.length_b   1.000
_cell.length_c   1.000
_cell.angle_alpha   90.00
_cell.angle_beta   90.00
_cell.angle_gamma   90.00
#
_symmetry.space_group_name_H-M   'P 1'
#
loop_
_entity.id
_entity.type
_entity.pdbx_description
1 polymer ?
#
loop_
_entity_poly.entity_id
_entity_poly.type
_entity_poly.pdbx_seq_one_letter_code
_entity_poly.pdbx_strand_id
1 'polypeptide(L)'
;MKKIAYSLFAAAFVALSGCQDDVVVEEPVVPAQTGDEITFGSSLENTGVDTRTVYGDEPVNGAYPVYWEADGSDQISIYCPEAAQGKVVSYKVTPQNPNEMYDGSQGDQSKSLYVTKVNSEEAGLQWGSNDKTHHFSAFYPASGILGNQDGKLKGFIPVEQDPVEWKMETNEAGGKTYTGVANTDYAFMWAYNTHNPQDGGDVPLIFKPWVTILDVEINGPATAGEKIKMSSVQLRSLSNETLTGEFLIDFNPVEDNEKNAPVYEAVDDVSSTRNQISIEFYANEIKDEDRGGTTEKFNNYITLEHNDKIVVRFYLLPKDVNYDTSIEGRNDLQIRVTPFNSAVLTRTLNAQDGSQTGGILAHKVNKVILPSVSNEGPNYWMSSLDPNIFITELSLPGSKMSYQTRDNVDGWNAVYYQSLSISEQIQNGIRAFQIQTASTDAGTGLSSDALEQDLYMTVAGNKRNIRFKEIVEEIATGLKAAETAGRNNEYAFILLTPSLDACDGYNHWNGGADWTFVPGKQAWMDAIRNELAFMAEYEDTYRIYTGEITPNTTIDNVKGHVIIKVNYNDDEMANHLNESDRIPAMFAQWGTRNDISLDFTETDAYAINAMRWGTSYNASSSDLQWFYHEATPVGYNGASGGDYGEPSTVKIANIEDMWNRSIEYYSQNEYHNIWYLNDLGGCYVNGGYSSGETQGGVDAWTEFIGPYATDLLQNRNADATLGIVLMNQVSDDPNAYTSNLVQTIINNNFNFQLRTSGSSEAKTYSIPARASSNGWDE
;
A
#
# COMPACT_ATOMS: atom_id res chain seq x y z
N MET A 1 -6.04 -2.69 -87.01
CA MET A 1 -4.74 -2.29 -86.43
C MET A 1 -4.90 -0.91 -85.82
N LYS A 2 -4.67 -0.77 -84.51
CA LYS A 2 -5.01 0.43 -83.71
C LYS A 2 -3.74 1.18 -83.29
N LYS A 3 -3.84 2.51 -83.10
CA LYS A 3 -2.72 3.39 -82.74
C LYS A 3 -2.72 3.76 -81.25
N ILE A 4 -1.54 4.13 -80.77
CA ILE A 4 -1.20 4.66 -79.45
C ILE A 4 -1.36 6.18 -79.43
N ALA A 5 -1.86 6.77 -78.32
CA ALA A 5 -1.36 8.03 -77.71
C ALA A 5 -2.11 8.37 -76.39
N TYR A 6 -1.44 9.13 -75.51
CA TYR A 6 -1.85 9.59 -74.17
C TYR A 6 -2.99 10.62 -74.13
N SER A 7 -3.69 10.75 -72.99
CA SER A 7 -4.27 12.02 -72.50
C SER A 7 -4.73 11.97 -71.03
N LEU A 8 -4.41 13.02 -70.26
CA LEU A 8 -5.23 13.47 -69.10
C LEU A 8 -6.62 13.92 -69.61
N PHE A 9 -7.64 13.98 -68.74
CA PHE A 9 -8.38 15.22 -68.40
C PHE A 9 -9.59 14.94 -67.50
N ALA A 10 -9.86 15.87 -66.57
CA ALA A 10 -11.16 15.97 -65.91
C ALA A 10 -12.18 16.66 -66.83
N ALA A 11 -13.46 16.29 -66.73
CA ALA A 11 -14.58 17.08 -67.24
C ALA A 11 -15.86 16.77 -66.45
N ALA A 12 -16.48 17.80 -65.89
CA ALA A 12 -17.78 17.69 -65.22
C ALA A 12 -18.91 17.51 -66.25
N PHE A 13 -19.94 16.75 -65.87
CA PHE A 13 -21.23 16.73 -66.58
C PHE A 13 -22.29 17.36 -65.68
N VAL A 14 -22.75 18.56 -66.04
CA VAL A 14 -23.99 19.13 -65.52
C VAL A 14 -25.07 18.87 -66.57
N ALA A 15 -26.06 18.06 -66.22
CA ALA A 15 -27.27 17.85 -67.00
C ALA A 15 -28.50 18.09 -66.12
N LEU A 16 -29.52 18.74 -66.68
CA LEU A 16 -30.67 19.28 -65.94
C LEU A 16 -31.81 18.25 -65.80
N SER A 17 -32.32 18.15 -64.57
CA SER A 17 -33.73 17.91 -64.18
C SER A 17 -34.54 16.78 -64.85
N GLY A 18 -35.03 15.85 -64.02
CA GLY A 18 -36.20 15.03 -64.32
C GLY A 18 -36.49 14.01 -63.22
N CYS A 19 -37.49 14.25 -62.37
CA CYS A 19 -37.86 13.28 -61.33
C CYS A 19 -38.45 12.02 -61.95
N GLN A 20 -37.79 10.88 -61.77
CA GLN A 20 -38.42 9.55 -61.74
C GLN A 20 -37.70 8.72 -60.69
N ASP A 21 -38.50 8.10 -59.81
CA ASP A 21 -38.19 7.06 -58.83
C ASP A 21 -36.71 6.72 -58.64
N ASP A 22 -36.17 7.09 -57.47
CA ASP A 22 -34.94 6.47 -56.95
C ASP A 22 -35.22 4.97 -56.76
N VAL A 23 -34.84 4.21 -57.78
CA VAL A 23 -34.45 2.82 -57.63
C VAL A 23 -33.46 2.80 -56.47
N VAL A 24 -33.76 2.01 -55.43
CA VAL A 24 -32.76 1.66 -54.42
C VAL A 24 -31.69 0.88 -55.17
N VAL A 25 -30.66 1.61 -55.61
CA VAL A 25 -29.39 1.03 -56.01
C VAL A 25 -28.80 0.55 -54.71
N GLU A 26 -28.93 -0.75 -54.43
CA GLU A 26 -28.08 -1.41 -53.45
C GLU A 26 -26.65 -1.09 -53.87
N GLU A 27 -25.96 -0.25 -53.09
CA GLU A 27 -24.55 0.00 -53.35
C GLU A 27 -23.83 -1.36 -53.24
N PRO A 28 -23.05 -1.76 -54.27
CA PRO A 28 -22.44 -3.07 -54.26
C PRO A 28 -21.42 -3.12 -53.12
N VAL A 29 -21.72 -3.96 -52.11
CA VAL A 29 -20.80 -4.31 -51.03
C VAL A 29 -19.44 -4.66 -51.64
N VAL A 30 -18.38 -4.02 -51.15
CA VAL A 30 -17.00 -4.26 -51.58
C VAL A 30 -16.33 -5.16 -50.53
N PRO A 31 -16.07 -6.45 -50.84
CA PRO A 31 -15.34 -7.33 -49.95
C PRO A 31 -13.94 -6.81 -49.67
N ALA A 32 -13.54 -6.82 -48.39
CA ALA A 32 -12.18 -6.53 -47.99
C ALA A 32 -11.21 -7.57 -48.57
N GLN A 33 -9.97 -7.18 -48.87
CA GLN A 33 -8.94 -8.10 -49.35
C GLN A 33 -7.95 -8.45 -48.23
N THR A 34 -7.41 -9.68 -48.27
CA THR A 34 -6.33 -10.10 -47.37
C THR A 34 -5.17 -9.10 -47.42
N GLY A 35 -4.85 -8.50 -46.27
CA GLY A 35 -3.82 -7.46 -46.11
C GLY A 35 -4.33 -6.01 -46.10
N ASP A 36 -5.60 -5.75 -46.42
CA ASP A 36 -6.22 -4.43 -46.22
C ASP A 36 -6.32 -4.13 -44.70
N GLU A 37 -6.16 -2.87 -44.28
CA GLU A 37 -6.40 -2.48 -42.89
C GLU A 37 -7.88 -2.59 -42.52
N ILE A 38 -8.16 -3.06 -41.31
CA ILE A 38 -9.51 -3.21 -40.77
C ILE A 38 -9.96 -1.87 -40.18
N THR A 39 -11.16 -1.42 -40.58
CA THR A 39 -11.83 -0.24 -40.03
C THR A 39 -12.86 -0.64 -38.99
N PHE A 40 -13.08 0.23 -38.00
CA PHE A 40 -13.90 -0.05 -36.82
C PHE A 40 -14.87 1.08 -36.56
N GLY A 41 -16.12 0.73 -36.23
CA GLY A 41 -17.09 1.63 -35.63
C GLY A 41 -17.31 1.23 -34.18
N SER A 42 -17.44 2.19 -33.26
CA SER A 42 -17.76 1.88 -31.86
C SER A 42 -18.98 2.66 -31.38
N SER A 43 -19.91 1.94 -30.77
CA SER A 43 -21.17 2.50 -30.27
C SER A 43 -21.65 1.72 -29.06
N LEU A 44 -21.98 2.42 -27.98
CA LEU A 44 -22.72 1.84 -26.87
C LEU A 44 -24.20 1.76 -27.27
N GLU A 45 -24.72 0.57 -27.59
CA GLU A 45 -26.16 0.43 -27.80
C GLU A 45 -26.91 0.40 -26.47
N ASN A 46 -27.77 1.40 -26.26
CA ASN A 46 -28.71 1.46 -25.14
C ASN A 46 -29.95 0.60 -25.44
N THR A 47 -29.80 -0.74 -25.47
CA THR A 47 -30.88 -1.69 -25.77
C THR A 47 -31.79 -1.94 -24.57
N GLY A 48 -32.50 -0.91 -24.14
CA GLY A 48 -33.73 -1.06 -23.35
C GLY A 48 -33.56 -1.10 -21.83
N VAL A 49 -34.70 -0.89 -21.18
CA VAL A 49 -34.88 -0.69 -19.74
C VAL A 49 -34.46 -1.94 -18.96
N ASP A 50 -33.20 -1.99 -18.51
CA ASP A 50 -32.69 -2.50 -17.21
C ASP A 50 -31.15 -2.70 -17.20
N THR A 51 -30.46 -2.54 -18.33
CA THR A 51 -28.99 -2.68 -18.44
C THR A 51 -28.23 -1.47 -17.89
N ARG A 52 -27.91 -1.49 -16.58
CA ARG A 52 -27.25 -0.38 -15.85
C ARG A 52 -25.73 -0.56 -15.72
N THR A 53 -24.92 0.21 -16.45
CA THR A 53 -23.43 0.18 -16.41
C THR A 53 -22.87 1.54 -16.90
N VAL A 54 -21.81 2.10 -16.27
CA VAL A 54 -21.79 3.52 -15.81
C VAL A 54 -20.33 4.10 -15.85
N TYR A 55 -19.99 5.38 -16.14
CA TYR A 55 -20.16 6.63 -15.34
C TYR A 55 -20.13 8.00 -16.09
N GLY A 56 -20.92 8.96 -15.56
CA GLY A 56 -20.61 10.39 -15.45
C GLY A 56 -20.54 10.78 -13.96
N ASP A 57 -20.45 12.06 -13.58
CA ASP A 57 -20.35 12.43 -12.15
C ASP A 57 -21.60 12.02 -11.33
N GLU A 58 -22.80 12.24 -11.89
CA GLU A 58 -24.11 12.05 -11.22
C GLU A 58 -25.06 11.13 -12.02
N PRO A 59 -25.94 10.34 -11.34
CA PRO A 59 -26.89 9.45 -12.01
C PRO A 59 -28.09 10.20 -12.61
N VAL A 60 -28.30 10.03 -13.92
CA VAL A 60 -29.48 10.47 -14.65
C VAL A 60 -30.54 9.36 -14.66
N ASN A 61 -31.66 9.56 -13.96
CA ASN A 61 -32.73 8.57 -13.79
C ASN A 61 -32.31 7.25 -13.12
N GLY A 62 -31.28 7.26 -12.27
CA GLY A 62 -30.84 6.08 -11.51
C GLY A 62 -29.88 5.14 -12.25
N ALA A 63 -29.43 5.53 -13.44
CA ALA A 63 -28.19 5.07 -14.07
C ALA A 63 -27.30 6.31 -14.26
N TYR A 64 -25.97 6.19 -14.29
CA TYR A 64 -25.14 7.29 -14.83
C TYR A 64 -24.72 6.89 -16.26
N PRO A 65 -24.54 7.86 -17.17
CA PRO A 65 -24.23 7.59 -18.57
C PRO A 65 -22.80 7.06 -18.76
N VAL A 66 -22.43 6.63 -19.96
CA VAL A 66 -21.03 6.41 -20.36
C VAL A 66 -20.80 7.21 -21.64
N TYR A 67 -19.70 7.97 -21.69
CA TYR A 67 -19.30 8.78 -22.83
C TYR A 67 -17.81 8.56 -23.09
N TRP A 68 -17.38 8.71 -24.34
CA TRP A 68 -15.95 8.88 -24.64
C TRP A 68 -15.53 10.31 -24.26
N GLU A 69 -14.29 10.50 -23.85
CA GLU A 69 -13.71 11.79 -23.52
C GLU A 69 -13.83 12.79 -24.67
N ALA A 70 -14.25 14.01 -24.35
CA ALA A 70 -14.66 14.99 -25.37
C ALA A 70 -13.49 15.51 -26.23
N ASP A 71 -12.24 15.36 -25.78
CA ASP A 71 -11.02 15.63 -26.54
C ASP A 71 -10.55 14.43 -27.39
N GLY A 72 -11.27 13.30 -27.29
CA GLY A 72 -10.98 12.03 -27.91
C GLY A 72 -9.74 11.33 -27.37
N SER A 73 -9.24 11.67 -26.17
CA SER A 73 -8.03 11.08 -25.58
C SER A 73 -8.10 9.55 -25.42
N ASP A 74 -9.31 9.00 -25.30
CA ASP A 74 -9.60 7.57 -25.15
C ASP A 74 -8.95 6.67 -26.21
N GLN A 75 -8.48 5.53 -25.72
CA GLN A 75 -7.87 4.50 -26.56
C GLN A 75 -8.43 3.12 -26.18
N ILE A 76 -8.65 2.29 -27.20
CA ILE A 76 -9.07 0.89 -27.09
C ILE A 76 -8.01 -0.04 -27.68
N SER A 77 -7.82 -1.20 -27.07
CA SER A 77 -6.96 -2.28 -27.61
C SER A 77 -7.84 -3.34 -28.27
N ILE A 78 -7.53 -3.71 -29.51
CA ILE A 78 -8.28 -4.72 -30.29
C ILE A 78 -7.36 -5.90 -30.61
N TYR A 79 -7.86 -7.11 -30.43
CA TYR A 79 -7.23 -8.37 -30.79
C TYR A 79 -8.12 -9.16 -31.76
N CYS A 80 -7.49 -9.80 -32.74
CA CYS A 80 -8.14 -10.73 -33.66
C CYS A 80 -7.15 -11.86 -34.03
N PRO A 81 -7.43 -13.13 -33.68
CA PRO A 81 -6.53 -14.24 -33.96
C PRO A 81 -6.48 -14.61 -35.45
N GLU A 82 -7.50 -14.29 -36.25
CA GLU A 82 -7.48 -14.50 -37.70
C GLU A 82 -6.76 -13.41 -38.50
N ALA A 83 -6.51 -12.23 -37.90
CA ALA A 83 -5.85 -11.12 -38.57
C ALA A 83 -4.43 -11.50 -39.02
N ALA A 84 -3.98 -10.94 -40.14
CA ALA A 84 -2.71 -11.32 -40.80
C ALA A 84 -1.45 -11.17 -39.92
N GLN A 85 -1.55 -10.41 -38.83
CA GLN A 85 -0.47 -10.10 -37.90
C GLN A 85 -0.56 -10.84 -36.56
N GLY A 86 -1.73 -11.36 -36.18
CA GLY A 86 -1.98 -12.03 -34.89
C GLY A 86 -1.63 -11.22 -33.63
N LYS A 87 -1.52 -9.89 -33.72
CA LYS A 87 -1.07 -8.99 -32.63
C LYS A 87 -2.23 -8.16 -32.06
N VAL A 88 -2.07 -7.65 -30.85
CA VAL A 88 -2.94 -6.61 -30.28
C VAL A 88 -2.58 -5.26 -30.89
N VAL A 89 -3.57 -4.41 -31.20
CA VAL A 89 -3.36 -3.06 -31.74
C VAL A 89 -4.23 -2.06 -31.00
N SER A 90 -3.66 -0.92 -30.62
CA SER A 90 -4.37 0.17 -29.94
C SER A 90 -4.86 1.25 -30.92
N TYR A 91 -6.08 1.71 -30.71
CA TYR A 91 -6.79 2.70 -31.52
C TYR A 91 -7.33 3.83 -30.64
N LYS A 92 -7.15 5.08 -31.08
CA LYS A 92 -7.76 6.28 -30.52
C LYS A 92 -9.22 6.40 -30.98
N VAL A 93 -10.12 6.69 -30.05
CA VAL A 93 -11.55 6.91 -30.31
C VAL A 93 -11.85 8.41 -30.31
N THR A 94 -12.50 8.90 -31.38
CA THR A 94 -13.01 10.28 -31.44
C THR A 94 -14.53 10.25 -31.37
N PRO A 95 -15.19 10.77 -30.32
CA PRO A 95 -16.65 10.79 -30.22
C PRO A 95 -17.31 11.71 -31.26
N GLN A 96 -18.62 11.52 -31.44
CA GLN A 96 -19.49 12.52 -32.06
C GLN A 96 -19.67 13.72 -31.11
N ASN A 97 -19.62 14.94 -31.64
CA ASN A 97 -19.84 16.16 -30.86
C ASN A 97 -21.35 16.36 -30.59
N PRO A 98 -21.83 16.42 -29.32
CA PRO A 98 -23.26 16.62 -29.02
C PRO A 98 -23.87 17.95 -29.49
N ASN A 99 -23.04 18.88 -29.97
CA ASN A 99 -23.46 20.17 -30.53
C ASN A 99 -23.55 20.15 -32.07
N GLU A 100 -23.24 19.02 -32.71
CA GLU A 100 -23.25 18.84 -34.16
C GLU A 100 -24.30 17.80 -34.60
N MET A 101 -24.71 17.86 -35.86
CA MET A 101 -25.71 16.95 -36.43
C MET A 101 -25.03 15.86 -37.26
N TYR A 102 -25.27 14.59 -36.93
CA TYR A 102 -24.80 13.42 -37.67
C TYR A 102 -26.01 12.58 -38.10
N ASP A 103 -26.09 12.24 -39.39
CA ASP A 103 -27.21 11.54 -40.03
C ASP A 103 -28.62 12.05 -39.63
N GLY A 104 -28.78 13.38 -39.60
CA GLY A 104 -30.05 14.03 -39.23
C GLY A 104 -30.42 13.98 -37.74
N SER A 105 -29.57 13.40 -36.88
CA SER A 105 -29.70 13.37 -35.43
C SER A 105 -28.65 14.25 -34.74
N GLN A 106 -28.88 14.65 -33.49
CA GLN A 106 -27.82 15.29 -32.68
C GLN A 106 -26.74 14.25 -32.35
N GLY A 107 -25.49 14.71 -32.30
CA GLY A 107 -24.35 13.86 -31.95
C GLY A 107 -24.48 13.24 -30.56
N ASP A 108 -23.94 12.04 -30.44
CA ASP A 108 -24.02 11.22 -29.24
C ASP A 108 -22.60 10.86 -28.80
N GLN A 109 -22.15 11.42 -27.67
CA GLN A 109 -20.79 11.25 -27.17
C GLN A 109 -20.50 9.79 -26.75
N SER A 110 -21.51 8.92 -26.68
CA SER A 110 -21.35 7.46 -26.50
C SER A 110 -21.00 6.71 -27.80
N LYS A 111 -21.00 7.41 -28.95
CA LYS A 111 -20.68 6.87 -30.29
C LYS A 111 -19.42 7.52 -30.83
N SER A 112 -18.53 6.70 -31.41
CA SER A 112 -17.41 7.22 -32.17
C SER A 112 -17.85 7.82 -33.49
N LEU A 113 -17.27 8.96 -33.85
CA LEU A 113 -17.22 9.46 -35.21
C LEU A 113 -16.08 8.79 -36.00
N TYR A 114 -14.92 8.56 -35.36
CA TYR A 114 -13.76 7.89 -35.95
C TYR A 114 -13.05 7.00 -34.95
N VAL A 115 -12.54 5.85 -35.41
CA VAL A 115 -11.59 5.00 -34.68
C VAL A 115 -10.31 4.92 -35.51
N THR A 116 -9.17 5.35 -34.96
CA THR A 116 -7.91 5.51 -35.70
C THR A 116 -6.73 4.92 -34.95
N LYS A 117 -5.80 4.26 -35.65
CA LYS A 117 -4.63 3.64 -35.01
C LYS A 117 -3.76 4.68 -34.27
N VAL A 118 -3.31 4.34 -33.06
CA VAL A 118 -2.51 5.25 -32.21
C VAL A 118 -1.13 5.52 -32.82
N ASN A 119 -0.44 4.47 -33.28
CA ASN A 119 0.77 4.62 -34.07
C ASN A 119 0.43 4.65 -35.57
N SER A 120 0.54 5.82 -36.20
CA SER A 120 0.23 5.99 -37.62
C SER A 120 1.31 5.44 -38.57
N GLU A 121 2.53 5.21 -38.07
CA GLU A 121 3.66 4.67 -38.85
C GLU A 121 3.63 3.13 -38.94
N GLU A 122 2.90 2.46 -38.04
CA GLU A 122 2.66 1.02 -38.09
C GLU A 122 1.39 0.66 -38.88
N ALA A 123 1.32 -0.58 -39.35
CA ALA A 123 0.07 -1.15 -39.81
C ALA A 123 -0.86 -1.43 -38.61
N GLY A 124 -2.13 -1.06 -38.75
CA GLY A 124 -3.19 -1.51 -37.85
C GLY A 124 -3.49 -3.00 -38.07
N LEU A 125 -4.53 -3.53 -37.42
CA LEU A 125 -5.03 -4.88 -37.76
C LEU A 125 -5.35 -4.94 -39.26
N GLN A 126 -4.99 -6.06 -39.88
CA GLN A 126 -5.19 -6.31 -41.30
C GLN A 126 -5.95 -7.61 -41.52
N TRP A 127 -6.85 -7.62 -42.48
CA TRP A 127 -7.65 -8.79 -42.83
C TRP A 127 -6.77 -9.98 -43.18
N GLY A 128 -7.04 -11.12 -42.54
CA GLY A 128 -6.40 -12.39 -42.82
C GLY A 128 -7.11 -13.13 -43.96
N SER A 129 -7.43 -14.40 -43.73
CA SER A 129 -8.05 -15.26 -44.74
C SER A 129 -9.49 -14.85 -45.06
N ASN A 130 -9.74 -14.36 -46.27
CA ASN A 130 -11.07 -13.95 -46.76
C ASN A 130 -12.18 -15.03 -46.71
N ASP A 131 -11.80 -16.31 -46.55
CA ASP A 131 -12.71 -17.45 -46.40
C ASP A 131 -13.06 -17.76 -44.93
N LYS A 132 -12.67 -16.91 -43.96
CA LYS A 132 -12.93 -17.10 -42.52
C LYS A 132 -13.63 -15.91 -41.90
N THR A 133 -14.61 -16.19 -41.04
CA THR A 133 -15.07 -15.25 -40.01
C THR A 133 -13.89 -14.87 -39.13
N HIS A 134 -13.76 -13.58 -38.84
CA HIS A 134 -12.77 -13.03 -37.91
C HIS A 134 -13.46 -12.70 -36.59
N HIS A 135 -12.82 -13.07 -35.48
CA HIS A 135 -13.30 -12.81 -34.12
C HIS A 135 -12.56 -11.60 -33.56
N PHE A 136 -13.28 -10.61 -33.06
CA PHE A 136 -12.72 -9.35 -32.57
C PHE A 136 -13.04 -9.17 -31.09
N SER A 137 -12.00 -9.20 -30.25
CA SER A 137 -12.09 -8.90 -28.82
C SER A 137 -11.44 -7.54 -28.59
N ALA A 138 -12.15 -6.62 -27.95
CA ALA A 138 -11.66 -5.26 -27.70
C ALA A 138 -11.80 -4.85 -26.23
N PHE A 139 -10.87 -4.02 -25.77
CA PHE A 139 -10.81 -3.49 -24.40
C PHE A 139 -10.64 -1.99 -24.34
N TYR A 140 -11.25 -1.42 -23.31
CA TYR A 140 -10.98 -0.08 -22.82
C TYR A 140 -10.57 -0.16 -21.34
N PRO A 141 -9.63 0.69 -20.86
CA PRO A 141 -8.74 1.52 -21.68
C PRO A 141 -7.59 0.70 -22.26
N ALA A 142 -6.99 1.17 -23.36
CA ALA A 142 -5.83 0.53 -23.97
C ALA A 142 -4.60 0.50 -23.04
N SER A 143 -4.46 1.51 -22.19
CA SER A 143 -3.42 1.64 -21.15
C SER A 143 -3.45 0.50 -20.13
N GLY A 144 -4.64 -0.06 -19.87
CA GLY A 144 -4.82 -1.20 -18.96
C GLY A 144 -4.42 -2.56 -19.52
N ILE A 145 -3.99 -2.63 -20.79
CA ILE A 145 -3.61 -3.89 -21.47
C ILE A 145 -2.09 -3.97 -21.64
N LEU A 146 -1.47 -4.89 -20.91
CA LEU A 146 -0.03 -5.16 -20.89
C LEU A 146 0.45 -6.02 -22.05
N GLY A 147 -0.45 -6.74 -22.74
CA GLY A 147 -0.12 -7.55 -23.91
C GLY A 147 -1.08 -8.72 -24.15
N ASN A 148 -0.58 -9.75 -24.84
CA ASN A 148 -1.28 -11.02 -25.08
C ASN A 148 -0.40 -12.19 -24.62
N GLN A 149 -1.03 -13.20 -24.04
CA GLN A 149 -0.41 -14.46 -23.63
C GLN A 149 -1.35 -15.61 -24.00
N ASP A 150 -0.88 -16.51 -24.86
CA ASP A 150 -1.64 -17.69 -25.33
C ASP A 150 -3.06 -17.37 -25.86
N GLY A 151 -3.24 -16.22 -26.49
CA GLY A 151 -4.53 -15.75 -27.02
C GLY A 151 -5.38 -14.95 -26.01
N LYS A 152 -5.05 -14.98 -24.73
CA LYS A 152 -5.67 -14.17 -23.67
C LYS A 152 -5.02 -12.79 -23.58
N LEU A 153 -5.77 -11.78 -23.15
CA LEU A 153 -5.25 -10.42 -22.97
C LEU A 153 -4.79 -10.20 -21.53
N LYS A 154 -3.57 -9.71 -21.34
CA LYS A 154 -3.01 -9.44 -20.01
C LYS A 154 -3.38 -8.01 -19.58
N GLY A 155 -3.98 -7.86 -18.40
CA GLY A 155 -4.33 -6.56 -17.81
C GLY A 155 -3.91 -6.43 -16.34
N PHE A 156 -4.12 -5.25 -15.75
CA PHE A 156 -3.74 -4.93 -14.37
C PHE A 156 -4.71 -3.93 -13.73
N ILE A 157 -5.05 -4.14 -12.45
CA ILE A 157 -5.74 -3.18 -11.57
C ILE A 157 -4.94 -3.09 -10.26
N PRO A 158 -4.52 -1.90 -9.79
CA PRO A 158 -3.72 -1.78 -8.58
C PRO A 158 -4.52 -2.02 -7.29
N VAL A 159 -3.79 -2.31 -6.20
CA VAL A 159 -4.35 -2.37 -4.82
C VAL A 159 -4.65 -0.97 -4.30
N GLU A 160 -3.74 -0.03 -4.49
CA GLU A 160 -3.95 1.40 -4.20
C GLU A 160 -4.77 2.05 -5.32
N GLN A 161 -5.89 2.68 -4.99
CA GLN A 161 -6.81 3.30 -5.95
C GLN A 161 -7.14 4.74 -5.56
N ASP A 162 -6.12 5.47 -5.11
CA ASP A 162 -6.24 6.81 -4.58
C ASP A 162 -6.83 7.81 -5.61
N PRO A 163 -7.57 8.84 -5.15
CA PRO A 163 -8.22 9.78 -6.05
C PRO A 163 -7.23 10.63 -6.84
N VAL A 164 -7.54 10.86 -8.12
CA VAL A 164 -6.77 11.78 -8.99
C VAL A 164 -7.01 13.25 -8.64
N GLU A 165 -8.14 13.55 -7.97
CA GLU A 165 -8.50 14.87 -7.45
C GLU A 165 -9.42 14.70 -6.23
N TRP A 166 -9.30 15.59 -5.23
CA TRP A 166 -10.29 15.73 -4.16
C TRP A 166 -11.15 16.98 -4.38
N LYS A 167 -12.48 16.83 -4.35
CA LYS A 167 -13.47 17.92 -4.42
C LYS A 167 -14.19 18.10 -3.09
N MET A 168 -14.58 19.33 -2.77
CA MET A 168 -15.42 19.69 -1.63
C MET A 168 -16.64 20.51 -2.10
N GLU A 169 -17.81 20.18 -1.56
CA GLU A 169 -19.04 20.98 -1.70
C GLU A 169 -19.92 20.93 -0.43
N THR A 170 -20.86 21.86 -0.29
CA THR A 170 -21.85 21.86 0.80
C THR A 170 -23.03 20.93 0.47
N ASN A 171 -23.31 19.97 1.35
CA ASN A 171 -24.36 18.98 1.15
C ASN A 171 -25.74 19.41 1.71
N GLU A 172 -26.80 18.70 1.33
CA GLU A 172 -28.19 19.00 1.75
C GLU A 172 -28.41 18.98 3.27
N ALA A 173 -27.57 18.26 4.03
CA ALA A 173 -27.63 18.20 5.50
C ALA A 173 -26.86 19.37 6.18
N GLY A 174 -26.24 20.25 5.39
CA GLY A 174 -25.49 21.42 5.86
C GLY A 174 -24.05 21.12 6.30
N GLY A 175 -23.55 19.90 6.07
CA GLY A 175 -22.13 19.56 6.19
C GLY A 175 -21.41 19.63 4.85
N LYS A 176 -20.21 19.06 4.76
CA LYS A 176 -19.40 18.93 3.54
C LYS A 176 -19.45 17.52 2.96
N THR A 177 -19.57 17.41 1.64
CA THR A 177 -19.17 16.19 0.94
C THR A 177 -17.73 16.37 0.44
N TYR A 178 -16.86 15.43 0.80
CA TYR A 178 -15.53 15.27 0.22
C TYR A 178 -15.59 14.14 -0.80
N THR A 179 -15.46 14.46 -2.08
CA THR A 179 -15.55 13.47 -3.17
C THR A 179 -14.16 13.21 -3.72
N GLY A 180 -13.69 11.97 -3.59
CA GLY A 180 -12.50 11.49 -4.28
C GLY A 180 -12.86 11.16 -5.73
N VAL A 181 -12.35 11.94 -6.67
CA VAL A 181 -12.46 11.66 -8.10
C VAL A 181 -11.60 10.44 -8.39
N ALA A 182 -12.24 9.30 -8.63
CA ALA A 182 -11.55 8.04 -8.81
C ALA A 182 -10.95 7.92 -10.21
N ASN A 183 -9.83 7.19 -10.35
CA ASN A 183 -9.18 7.01 -11.65
C ASN A 183 -10.06 6.14 -12.59
N THR A 184 -10.59 6.74 -13.65
CA THR A 184 -11.42 6.07 -14.64
C THR A 184 -10.66 5.09 -15.54
N ASP A 185 -9.31 5.11 -15.54
CA ASP A 185 -8.52 4.07 -16.21
C ASP A 185 -8.78 2.66 -15.63
N TYR A 186 -9.28 2.56 -14.38
CA TYR A 186 -9.66 1.29 -13.76
C TYR A 186 -11.09 0.86 -14.11
N ALA A 187 -11.84 1.66 -14.87
CA ALA A 187 -13.21 1.39 -15.31
C ALA A 187 -13.24 0.50 -16.57
N PHE A 188 -12.57 -0.66 -16.53
CA PHE A 188 -12.41 -1.52 -17.70
C PHE A 188 -13.75 -1.86 -18.38
N MET A 189 -13.76 -1.82 -19.72
CA MET A 189 -14.88 -2.24 -20.57
C MET A 189 -14.39 -3.22 -21.64
N TRP A 190 -15.29 -4.07 -22.12
CA TRP A 190 -15.03 -5.08 -23.14
C TRP A 190 -16.03 -4.98 -24.30
N ALA A 191 -15.61 -5.33 -25.51
CA ALA A 191 -16.50 -5.60 -26.63
C ALA A 191 -16.08 -6.90 -27.33
N TYR A 192 -17.05 -7.59 -27.93
CA TYR A 192 -16.82 -8.75 -28.77
C TYR A 192 -17.73 -8.70 -30.00
N ASN A 193 -17.20 -9.02 -31.17
CA ASN A 193 -18.00 -9.23 -32.37
C ASN A 193 -17.32 -10.17 -33.37
N THR A 194 -18.11 -10.74 -34.28
CA THR A 194 -17.65 -11.51 -35.44
C THR A 194 -17.93 -10.76 -36.73
N HIS A 195 -16.95 -10.67 -37.64
CA HIS A 195 -17.17 -10.08 -38.97
C HIS A 195 -16.67 -10.99 -40.08
N ASN A 196 -17.36 -11.02 -41.21
CA ASN A 196 -16.90 -11.71 -42.41
C ASN A 196 -16.28 -10.68 -43.38
N PRO A 197 -15.03 -10.89 -43.88
CA PRO A 197 -14.42 -9.99 -44.87
C PRO A 197 -15.27 -9.77 -46.13
N GLN A 198 -16.17 -10.71 -46.47
CA GLN A 198 -17.08 -10.61 -47.61
C GLN A 198 -18.20 -9.56 -47.42
N ASP A 199 -18.55 -9.23 -46.18
CA ASP A 199 -19.65 -8.30 -45.88
C ASP A 199 -19.22 -6.82 -46.00
N GLY A 200 -17.90 -6.57 -46.09
CA GLY A 200 -17.32 -5.24 -46.22
C GLY A 200 -17.61 -4.33 -45.01
N GLY A 201 -17.37 -3.03 -45.17
CA GLY A 201 -17.68 -2.00 -44.17
C GLY A 201 -16.83 -2.07 -42.89
N ASP A 202 -17.20 -1.23 -41.92
CA ASP A 202 -16.55 -1.15 -40.62
C ASP A 202 -17.05 -2.26 -39.69
N VAL A 203 -16.16 -2.82 -38.86
CA VAL A 203 -16.53 -3.78 -37.81
C VAL A 203 -17.15 -3.01 -36.63
N PRO A 204 -18.42 -3.25 -36.27
CA PRO A 204 -19.04 -2.57 -35.12
C PRO A 204 -18.61 -3.25 -33.81
N LEU A 205 -18.22 -2.45 -32.82
CA LEU A 205 -17.85 -2.90 -31.48
C LEU A 205 -18.74 -2.21 -30.44
N ILE A 206 -19.53 -3.01 -29.72
CA ILE A 206 -20.42 -2.55 -28.65
C ILE A 206 -19.75 -2.85 -27.32
N PHE A 207 -19.25 -1.81 -26.67
CA PHE A 207 -18.60 -1.94 -25.37
C PHE A 207 -19.61 -2.12 -24.23
N LYS A 208 -19.20 -2.93 -23.25
CA LYS A 208 -19.92 -3.30 -22.04
C LYS A 208 -18.93 -3.16 -20.87
N PRO A 209 -19.24 -2.45 -19.77
CA PRO A 209 -18.37 -2.42 -18.61
C PRO A 209 -18.06 -3.81 -18.05
N TRP A 210 -16.86 -3.99 -17.55
CA TRP A 210 -16.34 -5.29 -17.14
C TRP A 210 -16.16 -5.37 -15.62
N VAL A 211 -15.49 -4.38 -15.02
CA VAL A 211 -15.27 -4.34 -13.57
C VAL A 211 -16.57 -4.18 -12.77
N THR A 212 -16.55 -4.69 -11.55
CA THR A 212 -17.53 -4.33 -10.53
C THR A 212 -17.05 -3.08 -9.81
N ILE A 213 -17.96 -2.14 -9.54
CA ILE A 213 -17.63 -0.87 -8.90
C ILE A 213 -18.47 -0.69 -7.63
N LEU A 214 -17.82 -0.26 -6.55
CA LEU A 214 -18.47 0.09 -5.28
C LEU A 214 -18.37 1.59 -5.05
N ASP A 215 -19.52 2.27 -5.01
CA ASP A 215 -19.66 3.71 -4.75
C ASP A 215 -19.96 3.89 -3.25
N VAL A 216 -18.93 4.22 -2.47
CA VAL A 216 -18.95 4.12 -1.00
C VAL A 216 -19.11 5.50 -0.36
N GLU A 217 -20.22 5.69 0.35
CA GLU A 217 -20.53 6.89 1.14
C GLU A 217 -20.25 6.63 2.63
N ILE A 218 -19.25 7.32 3.17
CA ILE A 218 -18.80 7.22 4.56
C ILE A 218 -19.33 8.45 5.32
N ASN A 219 -20.17 8.21 6.31
CA ASN A 219 -20.80 9.30 7.08
C ASN A 219 -19.91 9.74 8.24
N GLY A 220 -19.81 11.06 8.45
CA GLY A 220 -19.18 11.67 9.62
C GLY A 220 -19.87 11.30 10.94
N PRO A 221 -19.29 11.74 12.08
CA PRO A 221 -19.78 11.36 13.41
C PRO A 221 -21.25 11.71 13.64
N ALA A 222 -21.96 10.81 14.34
CA ALA A 222 -23.36 10.99 14.68
C ALA A 222 -23.61 12.13 15.69
N THR A 223 -22.57 12.53 16.45
CA THR A 223 -22.66 13.56 17.49
C THR A 223 -22.28 14.95 16.96
N ALA A 224 -23.17 15.93 17.11
CA ALA A 224 -22.85 17.32 16.76
C ALA A 224 -21.67 17.86 17.58
N GLY A 225 -20.66 18.40 16.89
CA GLY A 225 -19.43 18.96 17.48
C GLY A 225 -18.30 17.95 17.68
N GLU A 226 -18.54 16.67 17.44
CA GLU A 226 -17.48 15.66 17.32
C GLU A 226 -16.74 15.84 15.98
N LYS A 227 -15.43 15.57 15.98
CA LYS A 227 -14.57 15.63 14.80
C LYS A 227 -13.71 14.39 14.74
N ILE A 228 -13.72 13.68 13.62
CA ILE A 228 -12.95 12.46 13.44
C ILE A 228 -12.09 12.61 12.19
N LYS A 229 -10.77 12.51 12.37
CA LYS A 229 -9.80 12.52 11.29
C LYS A 229 -9.73 11.11 10.70
N MET A 230 -9.90 11.00 9.38
CA MET A 230 -10.01 9.73 8.68
C MET A 230 -8.72 9.44 7.94
N SER A 231 -8.19 8.23 8.04
CA SER A 231 -6.94 7.85 7.36
C SER A 231 -7.18 7.25 5.99
N SER A 232 -7.98 6.20 5.93
CA SER A 232 -8.11 5.36 4.73
C SER A 232 -9.36 4.48 4.82
N VAL A 233 -9.73 3.89 3.67
CA VAL A 233 -10.74 2.84 3.57
C VAL A 233 -10.19 1.68 2.75
N GLN A 234 -10.44 0.45 3.20
CA GLN A 234 -10.09 -0.76 2.49
C GLN A 234 -11.34 -1.57 2.13
N LEU A 235 -11.31 -2.20 0.96
CA LEU A 235 -12.20 -3.28 0.56
C LEU A 235 -11.45 -4.59 0.67
N ARG A 236 -12.01 -5.63 1.30
CA ARG A 236 -11.39 -6.96 1.41
C ARG A 236 -12.35 -8.10 1.09
N SER A 237 -11.87 -9.15 0.42
CA SER A 237 -12.58 -10.44 0.34
C SER A 237 -12.32 -11.31 1.58
N LEU A 238 -13.40 -11.74 2.23
CA LEU A 238 -13.39 -12.73 3.32
C LEU A 238 -13.24 -14.18 2.80
N SER A 239 -13.49 -14.40 1.51
CA SER A 239 -13.25 -15.69 0.84
C SER A 239 -11.82 -15.85 0.30
N ASN A 240 -10.95 -14.85 0.54
CA ASN A 240 -9.58 -14.76 0.04
C ASN A 240 -9.47 -14.72 -1.50
N GLU A 241 -10.50 -14.22 -2.17
CA GLU A 241 -10.51 -14.08 -3.62
C GLU A 241 -9.69 -12.87 -4.08
N THR A 242 -8.98 -13.03 -5.20
CA THR A 242 -8.30 -11.96 -5.92
C THR A 242 -9.28 -10.85 -6.34
N LEU A 243 -9.01 -9.61 -5.94
CA LEU A 243 -9.76 -8.42 -6.35
C LEU A 243 -8.97 -7.56 -7.35
N THR A 244 -7.65 -7.66 -7.33
CA THR A 244 -6.67 -6.75 -7.97
C THR A 244 -5.39 -7.50 -8.42
N GLY A 245 -4.41 -6.78 -8.98
CA GLY A 245 -3.15 -7.27 -9.53
C GLY A 245 -3.22 -7.60 -11.03
N GLU A 246 -2.26 -8.36 -11.55
CA GLU A 246 -2.22 -8.77 -12.97
C GLU A 246 -3.14 -9.96 -13.27
N PHE A 247 -3.82 -9.95 -14.41
CA PHE A 247 -4.76 -11.00 -14.83
C PHE A 247 -4.74 -11.26 -16.34
N LEU A 248 -5.10 -12.47 -16.75
CA LEU A 248 -5.36 -12.86 -18.14
C LEU A 248 -6.87 -12.91 -18.37
N ILE A 249 -7.36 -12.20 -19.38
CA ILE A 249 -8.78 -12.15 -19.75
C ILE A 249 -9.06 -13.16 -20.87
N ASP A 250 -10.08 -13.99 -20.67
CA ASP A 250 -10.48 -15.07 -21.57
C ASP A 250 -11.89 -14.79 -22.16
N PHE A 251 -11.97 -14.84 -23.50
CA PHE A 251 -13.19 -14.58 -24.27
C PHE A 251 -14.00 -15.82 -24.58
N ASN A 252 -13.45 -17.02 -24.45
CA ASN A 252 -14.14 -18.27 -24.80
C ASN A 252 -15.59 -18.34 -24.27
N PRO A 253 -15.91 -17.91 -23.02
CA PRO A 253 -17.28 -17.90 -22.53
C PRO A 253 -18.24 -17.00 -23.34
N VAL A 254 -17.75 -15.87 -23.86
CA VAL A 254 -18.52 -14.95 -24.72
C VAL A 254 -18.70 -15.54 -26.12
N GLU A 255 -17.67 -16.20 -26.67
CA GLU A 255 -17.75 -16.87 -27.97
C GLU A 255 -18.80 -18.00 -27.96
N ASP A 256 -18.88 -18.74 -26.85
CA ASP A 256 -19.89 -19.77 -26.61
C ASP A 256 -21.32 -19.20 -26.42
N ASN A 257 -21.45 -17.99 -25.84
CA ASN A 257 -22.75 -17.38 -25.53
C ASN A 257 -22.64 -15.85 -25.30
N GLU A 258 -23.29 -15.06 -26.16
CA GLU A 258 -23.33 -13.58 -26.14
C GLU A 258 -23.82 -12.92 -24.83
N LYS A 259 -24.46 -13.70 -23.94
CA LYS A 259 -24.95 -13.28 -22.62
C LYS A 259 -23.90 -13.38 -21.51
N ASN A 260 -22.81 -14.09 -21.78
CA ASN A 260 -21.69 -14.20 -20.86
C ASN A 260 -20.83 -12.93 -20.90
N ALA A 261 -19.98 -12.78 -19.90
CA ALA A 261 -18.88 -11.81 -19.88
C ALA A 261 -17.53 -12.54 -20.04
N PRO A 262 -16.46 -11.85 -20.45
CA PRO A 262 -15.11 -12.38 -20.38
C PRO A 262 -14.76 -12.72 -18.93
N VAL A 263 -14.13 -13.87 -18.71
CA VAL A 263 -13.64 -14.29 -17.40
C VAL A 263 -12.16 -13.96 -17.26
N TYR A 264 -11.60 -14.09 -16.06
CA TYR A 264 -10.18 -13.87 -15.83
C TYR A 264 -9.52 -15.02 -15.06
N GLU A 265 -8.22 -15.14 -15.27
CA GLU A 265 -7.29 -15.93 -14.45
C GLU A 265 -6.26 -14.97 -13.85
N ALA A 266 -5.90 -15.11 -12.58
CA ALA A 266 -4.81 -14.34 -12.01
C ALA A 266 -3.49 -14.76 -12.67
N VAL A 267 -2.69 -13.79 -13.12
CA VAL A 267 -1.30 -14.06 -13.57
C VAL A 267 -0.46 -14.38 -12.34
N ASP A 268 0.53 -15.27 -12.54
CA ASP A 268 1.49 -15.80 -11.55
C ASP A 268 1.84 -14.83 -10.41
N ASP A 269 1.17 -15.01 -9.28
CA ASP A 269 1.76 -14.77 -7.97
C ASP A 269 1.21 -15.80 -7.00
N VAL A 270 2.11 -16.65 -6.47
CA VAL A 270 1.78 -17.76 -5.58
C VAL A 270 1.64 -17.34 -4.13
N SER A 271 1.92 -16.08 -3.77
CA SER A 271 2.02 -15.69 -2.37
C SER A 271 1.95 -14.18 -2.04
N SER A 272 1.02 -13.39 -2.58
CA SER A 272 0.81 -11.98 -2.18
C SER A 272 -0.63 -11.60 -1.83
N THR A 273 -0.81 -10.49 -1.10
CA THR A 273 -2.12 -10.00 -0.64
C THR A 273 -2.96 -9.32 -1.73
N ARG A 274 -3.49 -10.12 -2.66
CA ARG A 274 -4.34 -9.66 -3.77
C ARG A 274 -5.85 -9.63 -3.47
N ASN A 275 -6.21 -9.85 -2.20
CA ASN A 275 -7.59 -9.95 -1.71
C ASN A 275 -8.13 -8.61 -1.16
N GLN A 276 -7.40 -7.51 -1.37
CA GLN A 276 -7.67 -6.19 -0.80
C GLN A 276 -7.48 -5.06 -1.82
N ILE A 277 -8.18 -3.95 -1.59
CA ILE A 277 -8.01 -2.65 -2.26
C ILE A 277 -7.95 -1.58 -1.17
N SER A 278 -7.11 -0.55 -1.31
CA SER A 278 -6.93 0.56 -0.37
C SER A 278 -7.17 1.90 -1.09
N ILE A 279 -7.77 2.85 -0.37
CA ILE A 279 -7.90 4.26 -0.77
C ILE A 279 -7.53 5.11 0.45
N GLU A 280 -6.53 5.97 0.32
CA GLU A 280 -6.17 6.96 1.33
C GLU A 280 -7.09 8.19 1.31
N PHE A 281 -7.21 8.84 2.46
CA PHE A 281 -7.91 10.12 2.64
C PHE A 281 -6.95 11.28 2.89
N TYR A 282 -5.68 11.11 2.54
CA TYR A 282 -4.75 12.22 2.40
C TYR A 282 -5.12 13.03 1.16
N ALA A 283 -5.08 14.36 1.29
CA ALA A 283 -5.25 15.27 0.18
C ALA A 283 -4.09 16.27 0.17
N ASN A 284 -3.33 16.29 -0.93
CA ASN A 284 -2.37 17.34 -1.22
C ASN A 284 -3.10 18.68 -1.43
N GLU A 285 -4.13 18.68 -2.28
CA GLU A 285 -4.96 19.84 -2.57
C GLU A 285 -6.44 19.42 -2.63
N ILE A 286 -7.35 20.35 -2.33
CA ILE A 286 -8.81 20.15 -2.42
C ILE A 286 -9.41 21.27 -3.25
N LYS A 287 -10.29 20.92 -4.19
CA LYS A 287 -11.06 21.86 -5.01
C LYS A 287 -12.40 22.18 -4.36
N ASP A 288 -12.58 23.43 -3.92
CA ASP A 288 -13.83 23.94 -3.33
C ASP A 288 -14.79 24.37 -4.47
N GLU A 289 -15.81 23.55 -4.74
CA GLU A 289 -16.82 23.82 -5.77
C GLU A 289 -17.81 24.91 -5.33
N ASP A 290 -18.06 25.09 -4.02
CA ASP A 290 -18.90 26.19 -3.51
C ASP A 290 -18.26 27.57 -3.81
N ARG A 291 -16.92 27.62 -3.96
CA ARG A 291 -16.15 28.80 -4.36
C ARG A 291 -15.92 28.93 -5.86
N GLY A 292 -16.59 28.12 -6.67
CA GLY A 292 -16.45 28.12 -8.13
C GLY A 292 -15.23 27.33 -8.62
N GLY A 293 -14.87 26.26 -7.90
CA GLY A 293 -13.82 25.33 -8.27
C GLY A 293 -12.41 25.81 -7.95
N THR A 294 -12.23 26.52 -6.84
CA THR A 294 -10.90 26.99 -6.41
C THR A 294 -10.14 25.88 -5.69
N THR A 295 -8.98 25.50 -6.21
CA THR A 295 -8.06 24.55 -5.57
C THR A 295 -7.25 25.22 -4.46
N GLU A 296 -7.30 24.66 -3.25
CA GLU A 296 -6.53 25.10 -2.07
C GLU A 296 -5.59 23.98 -1.60
N LYS A 297 -4.37 24.34 -1.18
CA LYS A 297 -3.43 23.38 -0.57
C LYS A 297 -3.96 22.90 0.78
N PHE A 298 -3.91 21.59 0.98
CA PHE A 298 -4.44 20.91 2.17
C PHE A 298 -3.36 20.14 2.92
N ASN A 299 -2.52 19.37 2.21
CA ASN A 299 -1.39 18.56 2.72
C ASN A 299 -1.70 17.81 4.04
N ASN A 300 -2.88 17.21 4.14
CA ASN A 300 -3.36 16.57 5.37
C ASN A 300 -4.42 15.51 5.08
N TYR A 301 -4.76 14.71 6.08
CA TYR A 301 -5.90 13.79 5.98
C TYR A 301 -7.22 14.48 6.30
N ILE A 302 -8.29 14.08 5.60
CA ILE A 302 -9.63 14.64 5.73
C ILE A 302 -10.18 14.43 7.17
N THR A 303 -10.79 15.47 7.72
CA THR A 303 -11.47 15.43 9.01
C THR A 303 -12.96 15.65 8.81
N LEU A 304 -13.78 14.75 9.35
CA LEU A 304 -15.23 14.80 9.26
C LEU A 304 -15.84 15.34 10.55
N GLU A 305 -16.67 16.35 10.41
CA GLU A 305 -17.60 16.83 11.44
C GLU A 305 -18.98 16.16 11.25
N HIS A 306 -19.92 16.49 12.13
CA HIS A 306 -21.30 16.04 12.00
C HIS A 306 -21.94 16.53 10.69
N ASN A 307 -22.65 15.63 10.00
CA ASN A 307 -23.20 15.79 8.64
C ASN A 307 -22.17 15.88 7.50
N ASP A 308 -20.87 15.81 7.77
CA ASP A 308 -19.88 15.63 6.71
C ASP A 308 -19.90 14.18 6.19
N LYS A 309 -19.34 13.97 4.99
CA LYS A 309 -19.16 12.63 4.40
C LYS A 309 -18.04 12.58 3.39
N ILE A 310 -17.46 11.38 3.23
CA ILE A 310 -16.52 11.03 2.15
C ILE A 310 -17.25 10.15 1.12
N VAL A 311 -17.02 10.40 -0.17
CA VAL A 311 -17.48 9.55 -1.27
C VAL A 311 -16.28 9.12 -2.12
N VAL A 312 -16.06 7.81 -2.27
CA VAL A 312 -14.99 7.22 -3.08
C VAL A 312 -15.48 5.98 -3.83
N ARG A 313 -14.76 5.58 -4.89
CA ARG A 313 -15.11 4.42 -5.72
C ARG A 313 -14.00 3.39 -5.78
N PHE A 314 -14.32 2.13 -5.50
CA PHE A 314 -13.42 0.99 -5.69
C PHE A 314 -13.74 0.27 -7.01
N TYR A 315 -12.70 -0.11 -7.76
CA TYR A 315 -12.78 -0.93 -8.96
C TYR A 315 -12.20 -2.32 -8.65
N LEU A 316 -13.00 -3.37 -8.79
CA LEU A 316 -12.58 -4.74 -8.51
C LEU A 316 -12.90 -5.69 -9.67
N LEU A 317 -12.09 -6.74 -9.78
CA LEU A 317 -12.31 -7.82 -10.74
C LEU A 317 -13.70 -8.48 -10.54
N PRO A 318 -14.46 -8.73 -11.62
CA PRO A 318 -15.84 -9.18 -11.53
C PRO A 318 -15.94 -10.67 -11.20
N LYS A 319 -16.89 -11.06 -10.34
CA LYS A 319 -17.13 -12.47 -9.95
C LYS A 319 -18.43 -13.02 -10.53
N ASP A 320 -18.54 -13.07 -11.86
CA ASP A 320 -19.56 -13.85 -12.56
C ASP A 320 -19.07 -14.23 -13.98
N VAL A 321 -19.70 -15.23 -14.57
CA VAL A 321 -19.59 -15.57 -16.00
C VAL A 321 -20.76 -14.95 -16.79
N ASN A 322 -21.89 -14.63 -16.14
CA ASN A 322 -23.06 -14.04 -16.75
C ASN A 322 -23.05 -12.51 -16.60
N TYR A 323 -23.27 -11.78 -17.70
CA TYR A 323 -23.19 -10.32 -17.67
C TYR A 323 -24.38 -9.62 -16.98
N ASP A 324 -25.58 -10.21 -17.03
CA ASP A 324 -26.83 -9.51 -16.67
C ASP A 324 -27.94 -10.43 -16.10
N THR A 325 -27.62 -11.65 -15.66
CA THR A 325 -28.64 -12.63 -15.20
C THR A 325 -28.54 -13.06 -13.74
N SER A 326 -27.53 -12.61 -12.99
CA SER A 326 -27.40 -12.88 -11.56
C SER A 326 -28.21 -11.89 -10.72
N ILE A 327 -29.25 -12.39 -10.05
CA ILE A 327 -29.95 -11.66 -8.98
C ILE A 327 -29.34 -11.90 -7.59
N GLU A 328 -28.40 -12.85 -7.50
CA GLU A 328 -27.65 -13.20 -6.29
C GLU A 328 -26.25 -12.60 -6.43
N GLY A 329 -26.02 -11.44 -5.80
CA GLY A 329 -24.71 -10.78 -5.77
C GLY A 329 -23.75 -11.44 -4.77
N ARG A 330 -22.46 -11.11 -4.87
CA ARG A 330 -21.45 -11.61 -3.92
C ARG A 330 -21.66 -10.99 -2.52
N ASN A 331 -21.52 -11.83 -1.50
CA ASN A 331 -21.73 -11.53 -0.08
C ASN A 331 -20.48 -11.88 0.76
N ASP A 332 -19.29 -11.75 0.17
CA ASP A 332 -18.01 -12.09 0.83
C ASP A 332 -17.09 -10.87 0.99
N LEU A 333 -17.60 -9.67 0.74
CA LEU A 333 -16.83 -8.43 0.80
C LEU A 333 -17.02 -7.73 2.15
N GLN A 334 -15.96 -7.16 2.68
CA GLN A 334 -15.96 -6.33 3.89
C GLN A 334 -15.34 -4.97 3.57
N ILE A 335 -16.02 -3.90 3.97
CA ILE A 335 -15.44 -2.55 4.01
C ILE A 335 -14.80 -2.33 5.38
N ARG A 336 -13.64 -1.70 5.39
CA ARG A 336 -12.89 -1.32 6.58
C ARG A 336 -12.58 0.16 6.51
N VAL A 337 -12.94 0.93 7.52
CA VAL A 337 -12.68 2.36 7.61
C VAL A 337 -11.76 2.59 8.79
N THR A 338 -10.69 3.37 8.58
CA THR A 338 -9.65 3.59 9.59
C THR A 338 -9.67 5.05 10.07
N PRO A 339 -10.26 5.34 11.25
CA PRO A 339 -10.06 6.61 11.94
C PRO A 339 -8.62 6.72 12.47
N PHE A 340 -8.12 7.96 12.60
CA PHE A 340 -6.80 8.23 13.17
C PHE A 340 -6.69 7.76 14.63
N ASN A 341 -5.53 7.18 14.96
CA ASN A 341 -5.21 6.71 16.32
C ASN A 341 -6.30 5.82 16.95
N SER A 342 -7.08 5.10 16.13
CA SER A 342 -8.21 4.30 16.61
C SER A 342 -8.30 2.90 16.00
N ALA A 343 -9.19 2.08 16.56
CA ALA A 343 -9.53 0.77 16.03
C ALA A 343 -10.24 0.89 14.67
N VAL A 344 -9.94 -0.05 13.77
CA VAL A 344 -10.56 -0.11 12.43
C VAL A 344 -12.04 -0.49 12.55
N LEU A 345 -12.91 0.31 11.92
CA LEU A 345 -14.34 0.08 11.82
C LEU A 345 -14.62 -0.87 10.65
N THR A 346 -15.28 -2.01 10.90
CA THR A 346 -15.51 -3.03 9.87
C THR A 346 -17.00 -3.20 9.59
N ARG A 347 -17.38 -3.34 8.32
CA ARG A 347 -18.76 -3.68 7.93
C ARG A 347 -18.78 -4.68 6.78
N THR A 348 -19.36 -5.84 7.02
CA THR A 348 -19.49 -6.90 6.01
C THR A 348 -20.70 -6.66 5.11
N LEU A 349 -20.51 -6.74 3.79
CA LEU A 349 -21.50 -6.44 2.76
C LEU A 349 -22.37 -7.68 2.45
N ASN A 350 -23.09 -8.15 3.46
CA ASN A 350 -24.00 -9.29 3.36
C ASN A 350 -25.43 -8.85 2.96
N ALA A 351 -26.14 -9.72 2.23
CA ALA A 351 -27.60 -9.68 2.17
C ALA A 351 -28.20 -9.73 3.59
N GLN A 352 -29.29 -8.97 3.84
CA GLN A 352 -29.93 -8.98 5.15
C GLN A 352 -30.55 -10.34 5.46
N ASP A 353 -30.45 -10.74 6.74
CA ASP A 353 -30.97 -12.00 7.25
C ASP A 353 -32.49 -12.07 7.02
N GLY A 354 -32.93 -13.00 6.15
CA GLY A 354 -34.33 -13.13 5.73
C GLY A 354 -34.71 -12.49 4.38
N SER A 355 -33.81 -11.75 3.72
CA SER A 355 -33.98 -11.36 2.31
C SER A 355 -33.19 -12.28 1.38
N GLN A 356 -33.87 -13.08 0.56
CA GLN A 356 -33.24 -13.96 -0.45
C GLN A 356 -32.76 -13.19 -1.71
N THR A 357 -32.66 -11.86 -1.64
CA THR A 357 -32.29 -10.99 -2.76
C THR A 357 -31.45 -9.82 -2.24
N GLY A 358 -30.16 -9.81 -2.57
CA GLY A 358 -29.20 -8.81 -2.13
C GLY A 358 -27.76 -9.31 -2.23
N GLY A 359 -26.82 -8.37 -2.37
CA GLY A 359 -25.39 -8.62 -2.54
C GLY A 359 -24.79 -7.66 -3.57
N ILE A 360 -23.47 -7.73 -3.76
CA ILE A 360 -22.76 -6.89 -4.73
C ILE A 360 -22.83 -7.54 -6.11
N LEU A 361 -23.47 -6.85 -7.08
CA LEU A 361 -23.72 -7.37 -8.42
C LEU A 361 -22.47 -7.21 -9.32
N ALA A 362 -22.12 -8.26 -10.06
CA ALA A 362 -21.01 -8.27 -10.99
C ALA A 362 -21.24 -7.29 -12.16
N HIS A 363 -20.17 -6.64 -12.65
CA HIS A 363 -20.22 -5.69 -13.78
C HIS A 363 -21.09 -4.43 -13.54
N LYS A 364 -21.61 -4.20 -12.32
CA LYS A 364 -22.48 -3.07 -11.97
C LYS A 364 -21.80 -2.08 -11.03
N VAL A 365 -22.41 -0.89 -10.94
CA VAL A 365 -22.21 0.06 -9.85
C VAL A 365 -23.09 -0.32 -8.67
N ASN A 366 -22.46 -0.48 -7.50
CA ASN A 366 -23.11 -0.87 -6.27
C ASN A 366 -22.90 0.25 -5.23
N LYS A 367 -23.97 1.01 -4.93
CA LYS A 367 -23.89 2.06 -3.90
C LYS A 367 -23.92 1.44 -2.50
N VAL A 368 -22.94 1.79 -1.68
CA VAL A 368 -22.77 1.34 -0.30
C VAL A 368 -22.77 2.56 0.62
N ILE A 369 -23.77 2.66 1.50
CA ILE A 369 -23.84 3.73 2.52
C ILE A 369 -23.46 3.12 3.87
N LEU A 370 -22.34 3.57 4.43
CA LEU A 370 -21.82 3.13 5.72
C LEU A 370 -22.52 3.85 6.89
N PRO A 371 -22.43 3.33 8.13
CA PRO A 371 -22.88 4.06 9.32
C PRO A 371 -22.01 5.29 9.57
N SER A 372 -22.39 6.12 10.54
CA SER A 372 -21.51 7.17 11.05
C SER A 372 -20.24 6.57 11.66
N VAL A 373 -19.10 7.21 11.42
CA VAL A 373 -17.82 6.87 12.04
C VAL A 373 -17.78 7.26 13.53
N SER A 374 -16.94 6.57 14.29
CA SER A 374 -16.68 6.75 15.72
C SER A 374 -15.22 6.35 16.02
N ASN A 375 -14.68 6.81 17.16
CA ASN A 375 -13.39 6.31 17.68
C ASN A 375 -13.65 5.17 18.68
N GLU A 376 -13.21 3.96 18.37
CA GLU A 376 -13.58 2.71 19.06
C GLU A 376 -12.42 2.07 19.86
N GLY A 377 -11.51 2.89 20.38
CA GLY A 377 -10.38 2.44 21.22
C GLY A 377 -9.03 2.40 20.49
N PRO A 378 -8.03 1.64 20.99
CA PRO A 378 -6.64 1.71 20.52
C PRO A 378 -6.41 1.23 19.08
N ASN A 379 -5.36 1.75 18.45
CA ASN A 379 -4.93 1.37 17.11
C ASN A 379 -4.18 0.03 17.11
N TYR A 380 -4.91 -1.05 16.80
CA TYR A 380 -4.40 -2.42 16.61
C TYR A 380 -4.40 -2.81 15.12
N TRP A 381 -3.64 -2.08 14.32
CA TRP A 381 -3.64 -2.18 12.85
C TRP A 381 -3.15 -3.53 12.31
N MET A 382 -2.21 -4.21 12.98
CA MET A 382 -1.63 -5.47 12.46
C MET A 382 -2.68 -6.59 12.39
N SER A 383 -3.69 -6.53 13.24
CA SER A 383 -4.86 -7.43 13.26
C SER A 383 -5.81 -7.25 12.08
N SER A 384 -5.60 -6.22 11.26
CA SER A 384 -6.25 -6.09 9.95
C SER A 384 -5.46 -6.79 8.82
N LEU A 385 -4.18 -7.11 9.00
CA LEU A 385 -3.34 -7.74 7.97
C LEU A 385 -3.60 -9.25 7.82
N ASP A 386 -3.05 -9.84 6.75
CA ASP A 386 -2.95 -11.30 6.61
C ASP A 386 -1.79 -11.84 7.46
N PRO A 387 -2.01 -12.80 8.39
CA PRO A 387 -0.96 -13.25 9.29
C PRO A 387 0.14 -14.07 8.56
N ASN A 388 -0.07 -14.48 7.30
CA ASN A 388 0.96 -15.19 6.55
C ASN A 388 2.01 -14.25 5.92
N ILE A 389 1.88 -12.92 6.04
CA ILE A 389 2.89 -11.92 5.60
C ILE A 389 4.20 -12.12 6.36
N PHE A 390 5.34 -12.04 5.64
CA PHE A 390 6.67 -12.10 6.25
C PHE A 390 7.00 -10.81 7.02
N ILE A 391 7.63 -10.93 8.19
CA ILE A 391 7.80 -9.77 9.09
C ILE A 391 8.78 -8.71 8.57
N THR A 392 9.68 -9.08 7.68
CA THR A 392 10.63 -8.18 6.99
C THR A 392 9.96 -7.28 5.95
N GLU A 393 8.77 -7.64 5.49
CA GLU A 393 7.97 -6.90 4.50
C GLU A 393 7.17 -5.75 5.14
N LEU A 394 7.15 -5.66 6.48
CA LEU A 394 6.32 -4.70 7.21
C LEU A 394 7.02 -3.36 7.45
N SER A 395 6.25 -2.30 7.25
CA SER A 395 6.57 -0.93 7.63
C SER A 395 6.10 -0.70 9.08
N LEU A 396 7.03 -0.68 10.04
CA LEU A 396 6.74 -0.56 11.47
C LEU A 396 6.94 0.88 11.96
N PRO A 397 5.90 1.58 12.43
CA PRO A 397 6.05 2.83 13.16
C PRO A 397 6.83 2.58 14.45
N GLY A 398 7.93 3.31 14.63
CA GLY A 398 8.84 3.16 15.75
C GLY A 398 9.13 4.45 16.49
N SER A 399 9.47 4.34 17.78
CA SER A 399 9.86 5.48 18.62
C SER A 399 11.37 5.49 18.88
N LYS A 400 12.02 6.62 18.59
CA LYS A 400 13.43 6.88 18.91
C LYS A 400 13.58 7.09 20.43
N MET A 401 14.57 6.45 21.06
CA MET A 401 14.79 6.47 22.52
C MET A 401 13.48 6.33 23.32
N SER A 402 12.72 5.27 23.08
CA SER A 402 11.30 5.13 23.46
C SER A 402 10.97 5.43 24.92
N TYR A 403 11.91 5.14 25.82
CA TYR A 403 11.77 5.35 27.27
C TYR A 403 12.26 6.73 27.76
N GLN A 404 12.90 7.53 26.91
CA GLN A 404 13.33 8.91 27.21
C GLN A 404 12.15 9.87 27.03
N THR A 405 11.11 9.64 27.82
CA THR A 405 9.89 10.45 27.88
C THR A 405 10.10 11.71 28.71
N ARG A 406 9.21 12.69 28.56
CA ARG A 406 9.17 13.90 29.39
C ARG A 406 9.21 13.61 30.90
N ASP A 407 8.44 12.62 31.35
CA ASP A 407 8.36 12.28 32.77
C ASP A 407 9.62 11.55 33.26
N ASN A 408 10.23 10.72 32.40
CA ASN A 408 11.44 9.98 32.76
C ASN A 408 12.69 10.87 32.83
N VAL A 409 12.69 12.02 32.14
CA VAL A 409 13.74 13.07 32.26
C VAL A 409 13.43 14.13 33.33
N ASP A 410 12.26 14.13 33.96
CA ASP A 410 11.87 15.21 34.88
C ASP A 410 12.86 15.34 36.07
N GLY A 411 13.27 16.58 36.34
CA GLY A 411 14.33 16.91 37.30
C GLY A 411 15.77 16.69 36.82
N TRP A 412 16.00 16.25 35.57
CA TRP A 412 17.34 16.06 34.98
C TRP A 412 17.63 17.14 33.92
N ASN A 413 18.93 17.42 33.69
CA ASN A 413 19.36 18.27 32.58
C ASN A 413 19.51 17.42 31.30
N ALA A 414 18.38 16.95 30.79
CA ALA A 414 18.26 16.06 29.63
C ALA A 414 17.10 16.48 28.72
N VAL A 415 17.17 16.12 27.44
CA VAL A 415 16.05 16.27 26.48
C VAL A 415 15.15 15.05 26.52
N TYR A 416 13.85 15.22 26.24
CA TYR A 416 12.97 14.09 25.95
C TYR A 416 12.84 13.87 24.45
N TYR A 417 12.87 12.61 24.06
CA TYR A 417 12.64 12.18 22.68
C TYR A 417 11.19 11.73 22.45
N GLN A 418 10.44 11.40 23.50
CA GLN A 418 9.04 11.00 23.42
C GLN A 418 8.11 11.81 24.34
N SER A 419 6.91 12.08 23.86
CA SER A 419 5.82 12.74 24.58
C SER A 419 4.96 11.76 25.39
N LEU A 420 4.82 10.52 24.90
CA LEU A 420 3.94 9.48 25.44
C LEU A 420 4.72 8.40 26.21
N SER A 421 4.07 7.76 27.19
CA SER A 421 4.54 6.53 27.84
C SER A 421 4.60 5.34 26.86
N ILE A 422 5.24 4.23 27.25
CA ILE A 422 5.35 3.03 26.40
C ILE A 422 3.95 2.44 26.12
N SER A 423 3.11 2.32 27.15
CA SER A 423 1.70 1.94 27.00
C SER A 423 0.93 2.84 26.02
N GLU A 424 1.07 4.16 26.11
CA GLU A 424 0.40 5.10 25.19
C GLU A 424 0.95 5.03 23.76
N GLN A 425 2.26 4.82 23.58
CA GLN A 425 2.86 4.59 22.26
C GLN A 425 2.25 3.34 21.59
N ILE A 426 2.06 2.24 22.32
CA ILE A 426 1.40 1.02 21.81
C ILE A 426 -0.04 1.32 21.38
N GLN A 427 -0.78 2.06 22.20
CA GLN A 427 -2.18 2.40 21.92
C GLN A 427 -2.33 3.29 20.67
N ASN A 428 -1.33 4.10 20.35
CA ASN A 428 -1.25 4.94 19.16
C ASN A 428 -0.54 4.24 17.97
N GLY A 429 -0.44 2.91 17.97
CA GLY A 429 0.00 2.12 16.81
C GLY A 429 1.51 1.89 16.68
N ILE A 430 2.35 2.36 17.62
CA ILE A 430 3.79 2.07 17.63
C ILE A 430 4.02 0.58 17.91
N ARG A 431 4.90 -0.03 17.11
CA ARG A 431 5.27 -1.45 17.24
C ARG A 431 6.78 -1.67 17.35
N ALA A 432 7.60 -0.66 17.08
CA ALA A 432 9.05 -0.73 17.25
C ALA A 432 9.57 0.26 18.31
N PHE A 433 10.47 -0.20 19.18
CA PHE A 433 10.97 0.57 20.32
C PHE A 433 12.49 0.57 20.35
N GLN A 434 13.14 1.74 20.18
CA GLN A 434 14.59 1.87 20.40
C GLN A 434 14.87 2.13 21.89
N ILE A 435 15.53 1.18 22.54
CA ILE A 435 15.79 1.19 23.98
C ILE A 435 17.30 1.16 24.25
N GLN A 436 17.79 2.12 25.04
CA GLN A 436 19.16 2.11 25.56
C GLN A 436 19.24 1.51 26.97
N THR A 437 20.22 0.64 27.19
CA THR A 437 20.47 -0.04 28.47
C THR A 437 21.95 -0.04 28.85
N ALA A 438 22.25 -0.37 30.11
CA ALA A 438 23.60 -0.55 30.61
C ALA A 438 23.66 -1.68 31.66
N SER A 439 24.82 -2.33 31.78
CA SER A 439 25.06 -3.36 32.81
C SER A 439 25.28 -2.75 34.20
N THR A 440 24.92 -3.54 35.21
CA THR A 440 25.35 -3.37 36.60
C THR A 440 25.87 -4.71 37.11
N ASP A 441 26.99 -4.69 37.83
CA ASP A 441 27.48 -5.87 38.55
C ASP A 441 26.67 -6.04 39.84
N ALA A 442 25.86 -7.10 39.93
CA ALA A 442 25.09 -7.42 41.13
C ALA A 442 25.81 -8.39 42.07
N GLY A 443 27.04 -8.79 41.73
CA GLY A 443 27.90 -9.61 42.57
C GLY A 443 28.15 -8.97 43.94
N THR A 444 28.00 -9.76 45.01
CA THR A 444 28.15 -9.27 46.40
C THR A 444 29.54 -9.50 46.99
N GLY A 445 30.46 -10.06 46.19
CA GLY A 445 31.80 -10.48 46.60
C GLY A 445 32.94 -9.59 46.08
N LEU A 446 34.18 -10.06 46.29
CA LEU A 446 35.38 -9.50 45.64
C LEU A 446 35.59 -10.09 44.23
N SER A 447 34.87 -11.18 43.92
CA SER A 447 34.70 -11.77 42.60
C SER A 447 33.22 -11.77 42.28
N SER A 448 32.90 -11.62 41.00
CA SER A 448 31.57 -11.72 40.43
C SER A 448 31.64 -12.58 39.16
N ASP A 449 30.51 -13.20 38.80
CA ASP A 449 30.39 -14.07 37.64
C ASP A 449 29.53 -13.44 36.53
N ALA A 450 29.69 -13.98 35.32
CA ALA A 450 28.91 -13.58 34.14
C ALA A 450 27.39 -13.76 34.30
N LEU A 451 26.94 -14.56 35.27
CA LEU A 451 25.52 -14.77 35.62
C LEU A 451 24.99 -13.77 36.66
N GLU A 452 25.85 -12.95 37.27
CA GLU A 452 25.50 -11.91 38.25
C GLU A 452 25.40 -10.51 37.59
N GLN A 453 25.39 -10.45 36.26
CA GLN A 453 25.31 -9.20 35.50
C GLN A 453 23.85 -8.87 35.16
N ASP A 454 23.46 -7.65 35.51
CA ASP A 454 22.08 -7.18 35.53
C ASP A 454 21.83 -6.04 34.51
N LEU A 455 20.71 -6.09 33.78
CA LEU A 455 20.42 -5.13 32.71
C LEU A 455 19.44 -4.04 33.14
N TYR A 456 19.90 -2.79 33.12
CA TYR A 456 19.15 -1.60 33.56
C TYR A 456 18.86 -0.64 32.40
N MET A 457 17.69 0.00 32.46
CA MET A 457 17.29 1.06 31.54
C MET A 457 18.18 2.30 31.70
N THR A 458 18.45 3.00 30.60
CA THR A 458 19.13 4.31 30.64
C THR A 458 18.27 5.43 30.07
N VAL A 459 18.49 6.64 30.55
CA VAL A 459 17.88 7.88 30.06
C VAL A 459 19.01 8.90 29.94
N ALA A 460 19.19 9.49 28.76
CA ALA A 460 20.29 10.39 28.42
C ALA A 460 21.66 9.85 28.88
N GLY A 461 21.97 8.59 28.53
CA GLY A 461 23.21 7.90 28.91
C GLY A 461 23.35 7.52 30.39
N ASN A 462 22.37 7.80 31.26
CA ASN A 462 22.46 7.55 32.70
C ASN A 462 21.57 6.37 33.13
N LYS A 463 22.10 5.45 33.95
CA LYS A 463 21.34 4.32 34.53
C LYS A 463 20.16 4.80 35.38
N ARG A 464 19.03 4.11 35.22
CA ARG A 464 17.82 4.24 36.04
C ARG A 464 17.71 3.04 36.98
N ASN A 465 16.97 3.20 38.09
CA ASN A 465 16.64 2.09 38.99
C ASN A 465 15.43 1.29 38.48
N ILE A 466 15.45 0.91 37.19
CA ILE A 466 14.39 0.19 36.47
C ILE A 466 15.07 -0.79 35.52
N ARG A 467 14.64 -2.05 35.53
CA ARG A 467 15.19 -3.15 34.75
C ARG A 467 14.64 -3.17 33.33
N PHE A 468 15.41 -3.72 32.40
CA PHE A 468 14.96 -3.90 31.03
C PHE A 468 13.66 -4.72 30.96
N LYS A 469 13.58 -5.82 31.73
CA LYS A 469 12.39 -6.68 31.75
C LYS A 469 11.09 -6.00 32.21
N GLU A 470 11.17 -4.94 33.01
CA GLU A 470 9.98 -4.17 33.41
C GLU A 470 9.34 -3.46 32.21
N ILE A 471 10.15 -2.99 31.26
CA ILE A 471 9.66 -2.36 30.01
C ILE A 471 9.15 -3.41 29.03
N VAL A 472 9.77 -4.59 28.99
CA VAL A 472 9.26 -5.73 28.21
C VAL A 472 7.90 -6.18 28.75
N GLU A 473 7.69 -6.22 30.06
CA GLU A 473 6.41 -6.53 30.71
C GLU A 473 5.32 -5.48 30.39
N GLU A 474 5.66 -4.19 30.34
CA GLU A 474 4.73 -3.14 29.89
C GLU A 474 4.29 -3.35 28.43
N ILE A 475 5.24 -3.66 27.53
CA ILE A 475 4.95 -3.96 26.12
C ILE A 475 4.11 -5.23 25.96
N ALA A 476 4.50 -6.30 26.64
CA ALA A 476 3.78 -7.57 26.66
C ALA A 476 2.35 -7.44 27.20
N THR A 477 2.14 -6.54 28.17
CA THR A 477 0.80 -6.20 28.69
C THR A 477 -0.06 -5.50 27.63
N GLY A 478 0.52 -4.61 26.82
CA GLY A 478 -0.15 -3.99 25.68
C GLY A 478 -0.60 -5.01 24.62
N LEU A 479 0.27 -5.96 24.26
CA LEU A 479 -0.06 -7.04 23.32
C LEU A 479 -1.17 -7.96 23.87
N LYS A 480 -1.12 -8.30 25.17
CA LYS A 480 -2.15 -9.09 25.86
C LYS A 480 -3.50 -8.38 25.92
N ALA A 481 -3.51 -7.04 26.01
CA ALA A 481 -4.73 -6.25 25.92
C ALA A 481 -5.34 -6.29 24.51
N ALA A 482 -4.52 -6.29 23.45
CA ALA A 482 -4.96 -6.47 22.07
C ALA A 482 -5.66 -7.82 21.86
N GLU A 483 -5.03 -8.93 22.27
CA GLU A 483 -5.62 -10.28 22.20
C GLU A 483 -6.94 -10.37 22.98
N THR A 484 -7.00 -9.75 24.16
CA THR A 484 -8.23 -9.70 24.99
C THR A 484 -9.37 -8.94 24.27
N ALA A 485 -9.02 -7.99 23.40
CA ALA A 485 -9.95 -7.28 22.51
C ALA A 485 -10.16 -7.99 21.15
N GLY A 486 -9.72 -9.25 20.99
CA GLY A 486 -9.85 -10.03 19.75
C GLY A 486 -8.86 -9.64 18.65
N ARG A 487 -7.89 -8.77 18.93
CA ARG A 487 -6.88 -8.26 17.99
C ARG A 487 -5.61 -9.09 18.12
N ASN A 488 -5.59 -10.22 17.42
CA ASN A 488 -4.68 -11.33 17.68
C ASN A 488 -3.37 -11.33 16.88
N ASN A 489 -3.10 -10.36 15.99
CA ASN A 489 -1.90 -10.37 15.14
C ASN A 489 -0.81 -9.39 15.61
N GLU A 490 -1.06 -8.59 16.66
CA GLU A 490 -0.08 -7.61 17.13
C GLU A 490 1.20 -8.29 17.64
N TYR A 491 2.36 -7.80 17.25
CA TYR A 491 3.65 -8.13 17.87
C TYR A 491 4.45 -6.84 18.09
N ALA A 492 5.45 -6.87 18.97
CA ALA A 492 6.34 -5.72 19.19
C ALA A 492 7.79 -6.07 18.84
N PHE A 493 8.57 -5.06 18.48
CA PHE A 493 10.00 -5.17 18.17
C PHE A 493 10.80 -4.22 19.08
N ILE A 494 11.86 -4.72 19.72
CA ILE A 494 12.77 -3.89 20.51
C ILE A 494 14.15 -3.88 19.87
N LEU A 495 14.60 -2.69 19.45
CA LEU A 495 16.00 -2.40 19.14
C LEU A 495 16.73 -2.02 20.43
N LEU A 496 17.51 -2.96 20.96
CA LEU A 496 18.32 -2.77 22.15
C LEU A 496 19.72 -2.25 21.79
N THR A 497 20.14 -1.16 22.43
CA THR A 497 21.46 -0.53 22.22
C THR A 497 22.16 -0.21 23.56
N PRO A 498 23.49 -0.12 23.59
CA PRO A 498 24.24 0.10 24.82
C PRO A 498 24.49 1.59 25.11
N SER A 499 24.32 1.99 26.38
CA SER A 499 24.93 3.19 26.96
C SER A 499 26.26 2.78 27.62
N LEU A 500 27.30 2.58 26.80
CA LEU A 500 28.57 1.96 27.23
C LEU A 500 29.26 2.67 28.42
N ASP A 501 29.24 4.00 28.46
CA ASP A 501 29.86 4.78 29.54
C ASP A 501 29.19 4.57 30.92
N ALA A 502 27.98 4.01 30.95
CA ALA A 502 27.25 3.68 32.17
C ALA A 502 27.24 2.17 32.50
N CYS A 503 27.92 1.34 31.71
CA CYS A 503 28.03 -0.10 31.94
C CYS A 503 29.11 -0.39 32.99
N ASP A 504 28.73 -1.08 34.07
CA ASP A 504 29.71 -1.58 35.04
C ASP A 504 30.37 -2.85 34.45
N GLY A 505 31.69 -2.95 34.61
CA GLY A 505 32.45 -4.19 34.39
C GLY A 505 32.77 -4.87 35.72
N TYR A 506 33.09 -6.16 35.68
CA TYR A 506 33.27 -7.00 36.87
C TYR A 506 34.63 -7.71 36.91
N ASN A 507 35.01 -8.21 38.09
CA ASN A 507 36.24 -9.00 38.27
C ASN A 507 35.87 -10.46 38.56
N HIS A 508 36.38 -11.39 37.76
CA HIS A 508 36.18 -12.83 37.94
C HIS A 508 37.48 -13.50 38.43
N TRP A 509 37.37 -14.40 39.41
CA TRP A 509 38.48 -15.13 40.00
C TRP A 509 38.63 -16.54 39.41
N ASN A 510 39.61 -16.71 38.51
CA ASN A 510 39.93 -17.99 37.89
C ASN A 510 40.57 -19.01 38.86
N GLY A 511 40.98 -18.56 40.05
CA GLY A 511 41.61 -19.37 41.08
C GLY A 511 43.01 -18.91 41.47
N GLY A 512 43.38 -19.11 42.73
CA GLY A 512 44.68 -18.71 43.27
C GLY A 512 44.88 -17.19 43.24
N ALA A 513 45.82 -16.71 42.45
CA ALA A 513 46.09 -15.28 42.24
C ALA A 513 45.72 -14.80 40.81
N ASP A 514 45.02 -15.63 40.04
CA ASP A 514 44.56 -15.30 38.70
C ASP A 514 43.18 -14.62 38.76
N TRP A 515 43.07 -13.48 38.08
CA TRP A 515 41.91 -12.59 38.07
C TRP A 515 41.75 -12.03 36.66
N THR A 516 40.54 -12.08 36.13
CA THR A 516 40.16 -11.48 34.85
C THR A 516 39.19 -10.35 35.09
N PHE A 517 39.48 -9.16 34.54
CA PHE A 517 38.53 -8.05 34.51
C PHE A 517 37.76 -8.09 33.20
N VAL A 518 36.43 -8.11 33.30
CA VAL A 518 35.52 -8.06 32.15
C VAL A 518 35.01 -6.61 32.03
N PRO A 519 35.33 -5.89 30.93
CA PRO A 519 34.91 -4.51 30.73
C PRO A 519 33.38 -4.40 30.56
N GLY A 520 32.83 -3.23 30.89
CA GLY A 520 31.38 -2.98 30.88
C GLY A 520 30.67 -3.35 29.56
N LYS A 521 31.33 -3.18 28.41
CA LYS A 521 30.77 -3.58 27.10
C LYS A 521 30.55 -5.10 26.96
N GLN A 522 31.39 -5.92 27.59
CA GLN A 522 31.26 -7.37 27.62
C GLN A 522 30.29 -7.81 28.72
N ALA A 523 30.33 -7.14 29.88
CA ALA A 523 29.34 -7.32 30.95
C ALA A 523 27.89 -6.97 30.51
N TRP A 524 27.73 -6.05 29.56
CA TRP A 524 26.43 -5.77 28.92
C TRP A 524 25.93 -6.94 28.06
N MET A 525 26.81 -7.60 27.30
CA MET A 525 26.46 -8.82 26.55
C MET A 525 26.10 -9.98 27.51
N ASP A 526 26.81 -10.10 28.64
CA ASP A 526 26.46 -11.04 29.72
C ASP A 526 25.07 -10.73 30.32
N ALA A 527 24.81 -9.46 30.66
CA ALA A 527 23.53 -9.02 31.22
C ALA A 527 22.35 -9.26 30.27
N ILE A 528 22.54 -9.08 28.95
CA ILE A 528 21.55 -9.44 27.93
C ILE A 528 21.27 -10.94 27.95
N ARG A 529 22.31 -11.78 27.91
CA ARG A 529 22.14 -13.24 27.97
C ARG A 529 21.34 -13.65 29.20
N ASN A 530 21.63 -13.07 30.36
CA ASN A 530 20.96 -13.39 31.63
C ASN A 530 19.50 -12.91 31.63
N GLU A 531 19.24 -11.66 31.29
CA GLU A 531 17.89 -11.06 31.33
C GLU A 531 16.96 -11.75 30.30
N LEU A 532 17.45 -12.06 29.11
CA LEU A 532 16.68 -12.77 28.08
C LEU A 532 16.45 -14.24 28.43
N ALA A 533 17.44 -14.94 29.00
CA ALA A 533 17.24 -16.31 29.49
C ALA A 533 16.20 -16.34 30.62
N PHE A 534 16.24 -15.40 31.56
CA PHE A 534 15.22 -15.25 32.60
C PHE A 534 13.84 -15.00 31.99
N MET A 535 13.69 -14.04 31.07
CA MET A 535 12.38 -13.73 30.49
C MET A 535 11.79 -14.87 29.67
N ALA A 536 12.61 -15.72 29.06
CA ALA A 536 12.16 -16.93 28.34
C ALA A 536 11.51 -17.98 29.27
N GLU A 537 11.80 -17.97 30.58
CA GLU A 537 11.16 -18.87 31.56
C GLU A 537 9.76 -18.38 31.99
N TYR A 538 9.38 -17.15 31.66
CA TYR A 538 8.13 -16.51 32.10
C TYR A 538 7.33 -15.92 30.92
N GLU A 539 7.01 -16.76 29.94
CA GLU A 539 6.27 -16.44 28.71
C GLU A 539 4.97 -15.63 28.97
N ASP A 540 4.16 -16.03 29.96
CA ASP A 540 2.90 -15.37 30.34
C ASP A 540 3.03 -13.88 30.75
N THR A 541 4.24 -13.48 31.17
CA THR A 541 4.60 -12.13 31.65
C THR A 541 5.34 -11.32 30.58
N TYR A 542 6.43 -11.85 30.03
CA TYR A 542 7.32 -11.09 29.15
C TYR A 542 7.10 -11.33 27.66
N ARG A 543 6.48 -12.47 27.30
CA ARG A 543 6.08 -12.82 25.92
C ARG A 543 7.20 -12.65 24.88
N ILE A 544 8.47 -12.82 25.25
CA ILE A 544 9.56 -12.70 24.27
C ILE A 544 9.50 -13.86 23.27
N TYR A 545 9.72 -13.58 21.98
CA TYR A 545 9.72 -14.61 20.96
C TYR A 545 11.01 -15.45 21.07
N THR A 546 10.86 -16.76 21.27
CA THR A 546 11.98 -17.69 21.50
C THR A 546 12.29 -18.61 20.31
N GLY A 547 11.42 -18.63 19.29
CA GLY A 547 11.69 -19.32 18.02
C GLY A 547 12.76 -18.59 17.20
N GLU A 548 13.36 -19.27 16.23
CA GLU A 548 14.33 -18.65 15.33
C GLU A 548 13.64 -17.69 14.35
N ILE A 549 14.12 -16.45 14.27
CA ILE A 549 13.73 -15.52 13.21
C ILE A 549 14.54 -15.84 11.97
N THR A 550 13.84 -16.14 10.88
CA THR A 550 14.40 -16.48 9.56
C THR A 550 13.76 -15.58 8.50
N PRO A 551 14.25 -15.57 7.24
CA PRO A 551 13.57 -14.84 6.17
C PRO A 551 12.14 -15.33 5.89
N ASN A 552 11.79 -16.55 6.31
CA ASN A 552 10.45 -17.13 6.16
C ASN A 552 9.51 -16.85 7.36
N THR A 553 9.94 -16.10 8.37
CA THR A 553 9.13 -15.86 9.57
C THR A 553 7.98 -14.90 9.28
N THR A 554 6.75 -15.30 9.62
CA THR A 554 5.52 -14.54 9.39
C THR A 554 4.94 -13.95 10.65
N ILE A 555 3.97 -13.02 10.49
CA ILE A 555 3.16 -12.49 11.59
C ILE A 555 2.52 -13.64 12.41
N ASP A 556 2.04 -14.70 11.77
CA ASP A 556 1.41 -15.85 12.43
C ASP A 556 2.36 -16.57 13.41
N ASN A 557 3.67 -16.50 13.15
CA ASN A 557 4.68 -17.09 14.02
C ASN A 557 4.96 -16.22 15.25
N VAL A 558 4.92 -14.88 15.13
CA VAL A 558 5.39 -13.94 16.17
C VAL A 558 4.27 -13.17 16.88
N LYS A 559 3.02 -13.28 16.42
CA LYS A 559 1.87 -12.61 17.04
C LYS A 559 1.78 -12.87 18.55
N GLY A 560 1.38 -11.85 19.30
CA GLY A 560 1.33 -11.85 20.76
C GLY A 560 2.68 -11.66 21.46
N HIS A 561 3.81 -11.68 20.72
CA HIS A 561 5.17 -11.69 21.27
C HIS A 561 5.96 -10.38 21.06
N VAL A 562 7.05 -10.26 21.82
CA VAL A 562 8.07 -9.23 21.71
C VAL A 562 9.34 -9.82 21.07
N ILE A 563 9.72 -9.34 19.90
CA ILE A 563 10.97 -9.68 19.21
C ILE A 563 12.09 -8.79 19.75
N ILE A 564 13.19 -9.40 20.19
CA ILE A 564 14.37 -8.68 20.67
C ILE A 564 15.47 -8.66 19.59
N LYS A 565 16.06 -7.49 19.38
CA LYS A 565 17.16 -7.30 18.45
C LYS A 565 18.21 -6.39 19.06
N VAL A 566 19.43 -6.88 19.16
CA VAL A 566 20.55 -6.25 19.86
C VAL A 566 21.55 -5.68 18.86
N ASN A 567 21.86 -4.40 18.96
CA ASN A 567 23.03 -3.83 18.30
C ASN A 567 24.15 -3.51 19.27
N TYR A 568 25.36 -3.94 18.89
CA TYR A 568 26.61 -3.75 19.63
C TYR A 568 27.65 -3.01 18.76
N ASN A 569 28.76 -2.59 19.35
CA ASN A 569 29.63 -1.59 18.71
C ASN A 569 30.93 -2.13 18.13
N ASP A 570 31.45 -3.27 18.58
CA ASP A 570 32.76 -3.78 18.16
C ASP A 570 32.93 -5.31 18.23
N ASP A 571 34.04 -5.78 17.65
CA ASP A 571 34.43 -7.20 17.59
C ASP A 571 34.66 -7.85 18.97
N GLU A 572 34.99 -7.10 20.02
CA GLU A 572 35.16 -7.68 21.36
C GLU A 572 33.80 -7.96 22.02
N MET A 573 32.76 -7.17 21.69
CA MET A 573 31.38 -7.51 22.03
C MET A 573 30.88 -8.67 21.15
N ALA A 574 31.18 -8.64 19.84
CA ALA A 574 30.75 -9.66 18.90
C ALA A 574 31.20 -11.07 19.32
N ASN A 575 32.49 -11.22 19.63
CA ASN A 575 33.10 -12.50 19.96
C ASN A 575 33.09 -12.83 21.46
N HIS A 576 32.31 -12.09 22.27
CA HIS A 576 32.09 -12.40 23.69
C HIS A 576 31.12 -13.57 23.88
N LEU A 577 30.10 -13.66 23.01
CA LEU A 577 29.19 -14.81 22.96
C LEU A 577 29.79 -15.94 22.12
N ASN A 578 29.42 -17.17 22.44
CA ASN A 578 29.91 -18.37 21.76
C ASN A 578 29.08 -18.70 20.52
N GLU A 579 29.66 -19.42 19.57
CA GLU A 579 28.97 -20.00 18.40
C GLU A 579 27.77 -20.90 18.79
N SER A 580 27.88 -21.57 19.95
CA SER A 580 26.85 -22.45 20.50
C SER A 580 25.74 -21.74 21.30
N ASP A 581 25.84 -20.43 21.53
CA ASP A 581 24.83 -19.69 22.30
C ASP A 581 23.51 -19.59 21.50
N ARG A 582 22.38 -19.65 22.21
CA ARG A 582 21.02 -19.67 21.64
C ARG A 582 20.11 -18.72 22.41
N ILE A 583 20.53 -17.46 22.48
CA ILE A 583 19.81 -16.37 23.14
C ILE A 583 18.62 -15.97 22.24
N PRO A 584 17.42 -15.73 22.79
CA PRO A 584 16.23 -15.37 21.98
C PRO A 584 16.29 -13.90 21.51
N ALA A 585 17.24 -13.62 20.62
CA ALA A 585 17.45 -12.31 20.00
C ALA A 585 18.22 -12.43 18.68
N MET A 586 18.04 -11.41 17.83
CA MET A 586 18.89 -11.13 16.67
C MET A 586 20.04 -10.19 17.06
N PHE A 587 21.22 -10.36 16.45
CA PHE A 587 22.43 -9.60 16.76
C PHE A 587 23.08 -9.04 15.49
N ALA A 588 23.39 -7.74 15.48
CA ALA A 588 24.18 -7.08 14.44
C ALA A 588 25.12 -6.02 15.06
N GLN A 589 26.21 -5.67 14.36
CA GLN A 589 27.06 -4.55 14.79
C GLN A 589 26.57 -3.24 14.17
N TRP A 590 26.84 -2.11 14.84
CA TRP A 590 26.96 -0.79 14.20
C TRP A 590 28.33 -0.63 13.52
N GLY A 591 28.47 0.39 12.68
CA GLY A 591 29.68 0.63 11.91
C GLY A 591 29.79 -0.22 10.64
N THR A 592 30.70 0.18 9.76
CA THR A 592 30.98 -0.54 8.51
C THR A 592 31.51 -1.97 8.73
N ARG A 593 31.13 -2.92 7.87
CA ARG A 593 31.61 -4.31 7.91
C ARG A 593 31.95 -4.82 6.50
N ASN A 594 32.83 -5.80 6.44
CA ASN A 594 33.12 -6.55 5.21
C ASN A 594 32.56 -7.98 5.33
N ASP A 595 31.28 -8.11 5.67
CA ASP A 595 30.54 -9.38 5.70
C ASP A 595 29.41 -9.50 4.67
N ILE A 596 29.01 -8.39 4.03
CA ILE A 596 28.04 -8.34 2.91
C ILE A 596 28.67 -7.61 1.71
N SER A 597 28.27 -7.99 0.49
CA SER A 597 28.69 -7.33 -0.75
C SER A 597 27.70 -6.23 -1.15
N LEU A 598 28.18 -5.02 -1.42
CA LEU A 598 27.37 -3.81 -1.57
C LEU A 598 27.71 -3.06 -2.86
N ASP A 599 26.74 -2.28 -3.36
CA ASP A 599 26.84 -1.41 -4.53
C ASP A 599 27.04 0.08 -4.15
N PHE A 600 26.80 0.44 -2.88
CA PHE A 600 26.99 1.79 -2.33
C PHE A 600 28.20 1.89 -1.39
N THR A 601 28.55 3.13 -1.00
CA THR A 601 29.62 3.38 -0.03
C THR A 601 29.01 3.51 1.36
N GLU A 602 29.32 2.56 2.25
CA GLU A 602 28.87 2.62 3.64
C GLU A 602 29.50 3.79 4.42
N THR A 603 28.80 4.19 5.48
CA THR A 603 29.31 5.01 6.58
C THR A 603 29.01 4.30 7.89
N ASP A 604 29.58 4.74 9.02
CA ASP A 604 29.25 4.13 10.30
C ASP A 604 27.77 4.29 10.70
N ALA A 605 27.12 5.34 10.17
CA ALA A 605 25.70 5.64 10.32
C ALA A 605 24.81 4.96 9.26
N TYR A 606 25.35 4.45 8.16
CA TYR A 606 24.60 3.94 7.01
C TYR A 606 25.28 2.73 6.35
N ALA A 607 24.82 1.52 6.66
CA ALA A 607 25.50 0.25 6.34
C ALA A 607 24.54 -0.95 6.25
N ILE A 608 25.00 -2.06 5.65
CA ILE A 608 24.29 -3.37 5.68
C ILE A 608 25.20 -4.43 6.29
N ASN A 609 24.83 -4.91 7.49
CA ASN A 609 25.59 -5.88 8.25
C ASN A 609 24.81 -7.20 8.41
N ALA A 610 25.49 -8.34 8.56
CA ALA A 610 24.81 -9.62 8.76
C ALA A 610 24.12 -9.71 10.14
N MET A 611 22.85 -10.15 10.16
CA MET A 611 21.98 -10.17 11.35
C MET A 611 21.73 -11.60 11.86
N ARG A 612 22.52 -12.01 12.86
CA ARG A 612 22.60 -13.39 13.34
C ARG A 612 21.56 -13.67 14.41
N TRP A 613 20.85 -14.79 14.34
CA TRP A 613 20.02 -15.28 15.44
C TRP A 613 20.88 -16.00 16.50
N GLY A 614 20.50 -15.93 17.78
CA GLY A 614 21.04 -16.78 18.84
C GLY A 614 22.36 -16.32 19.46
N THR A 615 23.23 -15.67 18.69
CA THR A 615 24.59 -15.28 19.12
C THR A 615 25.12 -14.08 18.33
N SER A 616 26.01 -13.29 18.95
CA SER A 616 26.74 -12.20 18.29
C SER A 616 28.01 -12.66 17.56
N TYR A 617 28.43 -13.92 17.73
CA TYR A 617 29.71 -14.44 17.25
C TYR A 617 29.91 -14.24 15.74
N ASN A 618 30.94 -13.48 15.35
CA ASN A 618 31.13 -13.01 13.96
C ASN A 618 31.17 -14.13 12.92
N ALA A 619 31.78 -15.26 13.27
CA ALA A 619 31.99 -16.37 12.34
C ALA A 619 30.75 -17.26 12.17
N SER A 620 29.70 -17.06 12.96
CA SER A 620 28.39 -17.67 12.72
C SER A 620 27.79 -17.15 11.40
N SER A 621 27.20 -18.06 10.62
CA SER A 621 26.44 -17.72 9.43
C SER A 621 25.20 -16.89 9.76
N SER A 622 24.68 -16.18 8.75
CA SER A 622 23.47 -15.37 8.84
C SER A 622 22.68 -15.50 7.56
N ASP A 623 21.41 -15.87 7.66
CA ASP A 623 20.50 -15.85 6.52
C ASP A 623 19.86 -14.46 6.34
N LEU A 624 19.84 -13.64 7.41
CA LEU A 624 19.29 -12.29 7.45
C LEU A 624 20.36 -11.19 7.37
N GLN A 625 19.95 -10.02 6.89
CA GLN A 625 20.74 -8.81 6.74
C GLN A 625 20.04 -7.63 7.43
N TRP A 626 20.83 -6.74 8.03
CA TRP A 626 20.36 -5.53 8.70
C TRP A 626 20.87 -4.30 7.96
N PHE A 627 19.98 -3.70 7.14
CA PHE A 627 20.25 -2.43 6.48
C PHE A 627 19.75 -1.30 7.39
N TYR A 628 20.60 -0.36 7.75
CA TYR A 628 20.20 0.72 8.64
C TYR A 628 20.74 2.08 8.25
N HIS A 629 19.99 3.09 8.66
CA HIS A 629 20.42 4.45 8.89
C HIS A 629 20.16 4.83 10.35
N GLU A 630 21.17 5.24 11.11
CA GLU A 630 21.03 5.77 12.49
C GLU A 630 22.02 6.92 12.70
N ALA A 631 21.51 8.11 13.05
CA ALA A 631 22.34 9.29 13.28
C ALA A 631 21.59 10.29 14.18
N THR A 632 21.85 10.25 15.49
CA THR A 632 21.04 11.02 16.46
C THR A 632 21.24 12.55 16.39
N PRO A 633 22.48 13.10 16.44
CA PRO A 633 22.69 14.55 16.27
C PRO A 633 22.64 14.95 14.79
N VAL A 634 21.92 16.02 14.48
CA VAL A 634 21.71 16.52 13.11
C VAL A 634 22.31 17.93 12.98
N GLY A 635 23.36 18.08 12.16
CA GLY A 635 24.02 19.36 11.94
C GLY A 635 23.15 20.33 11.14
N TYR A 636 22.60 21.35 11.80
CA TYR A 636 21.68 22.31 11.17
C TYR A 636 22.36 23.13 10.06
N ASN A 637 21.62 23.47 9.00
CA ASN A 637 22.12 24.19 7.82
C ASN A 637 23.40 23.59 7.20
N GLY A 638 23.52 22.27 7.19
CA GLY A 638 24.69 21.58 6.64
C GLY A 638 25.97 21.70 7.49
N ALA A 639 25.87 22.12 8.75
CA ALA A 639 26.95 22.00 9.72
C ALA A 639 27.27 20.52 10.01
N SER A 640 28.39 20.22 10.67
CA SER A 640 28.65 18.86 11.17
C SER A 640 27.71 18.52 12.35
N GLY A 641 27.23 17.28 12.39
CA GLY A 641 26.54 16.71 13.56
C GLY A 641 27.48 16.32 14.71
N GLY A 642 28.80 16.30 14.49
CA GLY A 642 29.80 15.81 15.44
C GLY A 642 30.16 14.34 15.21
N ASP A 643 30.82 13.72 16.18
CA ASP A 643 31.45 12.40 16.00
C ASP A 643 30.47 11.23 15.78
N TYR A 644 29.18 11.42 16.11
CA TYR A 644 28.11 10.42 15.98
C TYR A 644 26.88 10.96 15.24
N GLY A 645 27.05 12.02 14.44
CA GLY A 645 25.95 12.74 13.81
C GLY A 645 26.27 13.26 12.42
N GLU A 646 25.23 13.54 11.65
CA GLU A 646 25.32 13.89 10.24
C GLU A 646 24.86 15.33 9.97
N PRO A 647 25.42 16.04 8.97
CA PRO A 647 24.79 17.25 8.44
C PRO A 647 23.35 16.96 8.00
N SER A 648 22.42 17.90 8.20
CA SER A 648 21.00 17.70 7.85
C SER A 648 20.80 17.26 6.39
N THR A 649 21.60 17.78 5.47
CA THR A 649 21.56 17.39 4.04
C THR A 649 22.03 15.96 3.78
N VAL A 650 22.96 15.43 4.59
CA VAL A 650 23.41 14.03 4.49
C VAL A 650 22.35 13.12 5.10
N LYS A 651 21.81 13.49 6.28
CA LYS A 651 20.74 12.72 6.92
C LYS A 651 19.52 12.56 6.00
N ILE A 652 19.06 13.66 5.38
CA ILE A 652 17.96 13.64 4.40
C ILE A 652 18.30 12.75 3.18
N ALA A 653 19.51 12.88 2.62
CA ALA A 653 19.91 12.08 1.47
C ALA A 653 19.96 10.56 1.78
N ASN A 654 20.42 10.17 2.97
CA ASN A 654 20.44 8.77 3.40
C ASN A 654 19.03 8.21 3.63
N ILE A 655 18.10 9.02 4.18
CA ILE A 655 16.68 8.66 4.34
C ILE A 655 16.06 8.35 2.97
N GLU A 656 16.27 9.24 1.98
CA GLU A 656 15.77 9.08 0.61
C GLU A 656 16.44 7.91 -0.12
N ASP A 657 17.76 7.78 -0.07
CA ASP A 657 18.50 6.68 -0.70
C ASP A 657 18.05 5.32 -0.15
N MET A 658 17.83 5.19 1.17
CA MET A 658 17.38 3.92 1.75
C MET A 658 15.96 3.55 1.34
N TRP A 659 15.04 4.51 1.19
CA TRP A 659 13.69 4.25 0.68
C TRP A 659 13.67 3.93 -0.82
N ASN A 660 14.53 4.56 -1.62
CA ASN A 660 14.70 4.20 -3.02
C ASN A 660 15.29 2.79 -3.17
N ARG A 661 16.29 2.43 -2.34
CA ARG A 661 16.87 1.09 -2.28
C ARG A 661 15.91 0.03 -1.76
N SER A 662 15.00 0.38 -0.85
CA SER A 662 14.00 -0.60 -0.39
C SER A 662 13.07 -1.03 -1.52
N ILE A 663 12.74 -0.11 -2.45
CA ILE A 663 12.01 -0.42 -3.70
C ILE A 663 12.85 -1.32 -4.61
N GLU A 664 14.10 -0.91 -4.89
CA GLU A 664 14.99 -1.68 -5.78
C GLU A 664 15.19 -3.12 -5.26
N TYR A 665 15.60 -3.25 -4.00
CA TYR A 665 15.85 -4.56 -3.39
C TYR A 665 14.58 -5.38 -3.23
N TYR A 666 13.42 -4.81 -2.92
CA TYR A 666 12.15 -5.56 -2.89
C TYR A 666 11.84 -6.20 -4.25
N SER A 667 12.04 -5.46 -5.34
CA SER A 667 11.83 -5.96 -6.71
C SER A 667 12.84 -7.01 -7.17
N GLN A 668 14.01 -7.10 -6.54
CA GLN A 668 15.12 -8.00 -6.93
C GLN A 668 15.36 -9.16 -5.94
N ASN A 669 14.85 -9.08 -4.71
CA ASN A 669 15.17 -10.01 -3.62
C ASN A 669 13.99 -10.94 -3.27
N GLU A 670 13.95 -12.11 -3.91
CA GLU A 670 13.02 -13.21 -3.60
C GLU A 670 13.28 -13.90 -2.25
N TYR A 671 14.36 -13.56 -1.52
CA TYR A 671 14.72 -14.24 -0.27
C TYR A 671 14.11 -13.62 0.99
N HIS A 672 13.42 -12.48 0.91
CA HIS A 672 12.79 -11.78 2.07
C HIS A 672 13.75 -11.41 3.21
N ASN A 673 15.05 -11.36 2.95
CA ASN A 673 16.07 -11.49 3.99
C ASN A 673 16.73 -10.18 4.46
N ILE A 674 16.24 -9.02 4.03
CA ILE A 674 16.74 -7.71 4.46
C ILE A 674 15.70 -7.07 5.38
N TRP A 675 16.12 -6.66 6.58
CA TRP A 675 15.30 -5.85 7.48
C TRP A 675 15.91 -4.44 7.57
N TYR A 676 15.09 -3.42 7.26
CA TYR A 676 15.50 -2.02 7.17
C TYR A 676 15.24 -1.26 8.48
N LEU A 677 16.07 -0.26 8.78
CA LEU A 677 15.88 0.73 9.84
C LEU A 677 16.12 2.14 9.31
N ASN A 678 15.08 2.98 9.34
CA ASN A 678 15.17 4.41 8.99
C ASN A 678 15.05 5.26 10.26
N ASP A 679 16.11 5.95 10.66
CA ASP A 679 16.08 6.87 11.81
C ASP A 679 15.68 8.29 11.40
N LEU A 680 14.38 8.58 11.36
CA LEU A 680 13.87 9.93 11.14
C LEU A 680 13.99 10.84 12.37
N GLY A 681 14.19 10.29 13.58
CA GLY A 681 14.33 11.09 14.80
C GLY A 681 15.67 11.80 14.94
N GLY A 682 15.96 12.39 16.10
CA GLY A 682 17.23 13.08 16.39
C GLY A 682 17.07 14.54 16.86
N CYS A 683 18.17 15.28 16.93
CA CYS A 683 18.21 16.64 17.48
C CYS A 683 19.06 17.57 16.59
N TYR A 684 18.54 18.74 16.21
CA TYR A 684 19.37 19.78 15.59
C TYR A 684 20.46 20.27 16.55
N VAL A 685 21.70 20.27 16.05
CA VAL A 685 22.92 20.77 16.71
C VAL A 685 23.75 21.62 15.75
N ASN A 686 24.62 22.46 16.30
CA ASN A 686 25.50 23.38 15.56
C ASN A 686 24.73 24.28 14.56
N GLY A 687 25.43 25.01 13.68
CA GLY A 687 24.82 25.76 12.57
C GLY A 687 23.84 26.89 12.92
N GLY A 688 23.67 27.20 14.21
CA GLY A 688 22.61 28.07 14.74
C GLY A 688 21.99 27.53 16.04
N TYR A 689 22.09 26.22 16.27
CA TYR A 689 21.74 25.52 17.51
C TYR A 689 22.98 25.29 18.41
N SER A 690 22.72 24.81 19.62
CA SER A 690 23.73 24.35 20.58
C SER A 690 24.63 23.25 19.98
N SER A 691 25.86 23.13 20.47
CA SER A 691 26.78 22.04 20.07
C SER A 691 26.47 20.69 20.74
N GLY A 692 25.50 20.66 21.66
CA GLY A 692 24.94 19.46 22.27
C GLY A 692 23.42 19.55 22.31
N GLU A 693 22.76 18.42 22.59
CA GLU A 693 21.30 18.30 22.53
C GLU A 693 20.56 19.35 23.36
N THR A 694 19.46 19.86 22.82
CA THR A 694 18.53 20.76 23.53
C THR A 694 17.10 20.47 23.08
N GLN A 695 16.11 20.70 23.94
CA GLN A 695 14.72 20.36 23.59
C GLN A 695 14.27 21.09 22.32
N GLY A 696 14.58 22.38 22.18
CA GLY A 696 14.29 23.13 20.95
C GLY A 696 15.02 22.64 19.69
N GLY A 697 16.10 21.86 19.83
CA GLY A 697 16.75 21.16 18.71
C GLY A 697 16.02 19.86 18.34
N VAL A 698 15.50 19.11 19.31
CA VAL A 698 14.62 17.95 19.09
C VAL A 698 13.31 18.41 18.45
N ASP A 699 12.67 19.43 19.04
CA ASP A 699 11.38 19.97 18.58
C ASP A 699 11.51 20.48 17.13
N ALA A 700 12.53 21.30 16.82
CA ALA A 700 12.72 21.86 15.48
C ALA A 700 13.15 20.84 14.42
N TRP A 701 13.87 19.78 14.78
CA TRP A 701 14.10 18.67 13.85
C TRP A 701 12.79 17.93 13.57
N THR A 702 11.99 17.67 14.60
CA THR A 702 10.69 16.97 14.50
C THR A 702 9.67 17.74 13.66
N GLU A 703 9.56 19.06 13.86
CA GLU A 703 8.70 19.95 13.07
C GLU A 703 9.11 20.02 11.59
N PHE A 704 10.41 19.87 11.28
CA PHE A 704 10.90 19.80 9.90
C PHE A 704 10.67 18.42 9.27
N ILE A 705 11.14 17.35 9.93
CA ILE A 705 11.23 16.02 9.32
C ILE A 705 9.86 15.31 9.23
N GLY A 706 8.95 15.57 10.18
CA GLY A 706 7.63 14.95 10.20
C GLY A 706 6.81 15.23 8.93
N PRO A 707 6.58 16.50 8.57
CA PRO A 707 5.91 16.87 7.32
C PRO A 707 6.71 16.46 6.08
N TYR A 708 8.03 16.59 6.10
CA TYR A 708 8.90 16.23 4.95
C TYR A 708 8.82 14.75 4.61
N ALA A 709 8.95 13.87 5.62
CA ALA A 709 8.82 12.43 5.46
C ALA A 709 7.39 12.03 5.05
N THR A 710 6.36 12.71 5.58
CA THR A 710 4.97 12.48 5.17
C THR A 710 4.78 12.79 3.68
N ASP A 711 5.24 13.96 3.22
CA ASP A 711 5.15 14.39 1.81
C ASP A 711 5.92 13.44 0.88
N LEU A 712 7.13 13.02 1.23
CA LEU A 712 7.89 12.03 0.45
C LEU A 712 7.16 10.68 0.32
N LEU A 713 6.57 10.18 1.40
CA LEU A 713 5.86 8.89 1.39
C LEU A 713 4.50 8.97 0.67
N GLN A 714 3.79 10.09 0.79
CA GLN A 714 2.51 10.34 0.08
C GLN A 714 2.67 10.59 -1.44
N ASN A 715 3.91 10.78 -1.92
CA ASN A 715 4.23 10.87 -3.36
C ASN A 715 4.97 9.62 -3.88
N ARG A 716 4.96 8.50 -3.13
CA ARG A 716 5.70 7.27 -3.44
C ARG A 716 4.80 6.21 -4.09
N ASN A 717 4.87 6.12 -5.41
CA ASN A 717 4.03 5.23 -6.21
C ASN A 717 4.65 3.82 -6.41
N ALA A 718 5.20 3.19 -5.36
CA ALA A 718 5.96 1.94 -5.49
C ALA A 718 5.93 1.02 -4.25
N ASP A 719 5.41 -0.19 -4.46
CA ASP A 719 5.37 -1.30 -3.52
C ASP A 719 6.74 -1.65 -2.93
N ALA A 720 6.97 -1.28 -1.67
CA ALA A 720 7.99 -1.91 -0.82
C ALA A 720 7.81 -1.56 0.66
N THR A 721 8.46 -2.35 1.52
CA THR A 721 8.63 -2.02 2.94
C THR A 721 9.41 -0.72 3.16
N LEU A 722 9.10 -0.01 4.25
CA LEU A 722 9.92 1.05 4.85
C LEU A 722 10.82 0.48 5.98
N GLY A 723 10.59 -0.77 6.37
CA GLY A 723 11.13 -1.39 7.57
C GLY A 723 10.70 -0.67 8.84
N ILE A 724 11.61 -0.60 9.81
CA ILE A 724 11.37 0.09 11.08
C ILE A 724 11.69 1.57 10.90
N VAL A 725 10.72 2.45 11.12
CA VAL A 725 10.90 3.91 10.99
C VAL A 725 10.86 4.55 12.38
N LEU A 726 12.02 4.96 12.90
CA LEU A 726 12.14 5.58 14.23
C LEU A 726 11.85 7.08 14.18
N MET A 727 10.93 7.54 15.03
CA MET A 727 10.49 8.93 15.10
C MET A 727 10.66 9.53 16.49
N ASN A 728 10.85 10.85 16.55
CA ASN A 728 10.68 11.64 17.77
C ASN A 728 9.18 11.86 18.05
N GLN A 729 8.85 12.15 19.32
CA GLN A 729 7.58 12.73 19.77
C GLN A 729 6.33 12.13 19.11
N VAL A 730 6.18 10.81 19.24
CA VAL A 730 4.91 10.14 18.93
C VAL A 730 3.81 10.79 19.78
N SER A 731 2.67 11.09 19.16
CA SER A 731 1.61 11.93 19.73
C SER A 731 0.24 11.26 19.57
N ASP A 732 -0.62 11.50 20.55
CA ASP A 732 -2.04 11.15 20.55
C ASP A 732 -2.90 12.25 19.89
N ASP A 733 -2.43 13.50 19.83
CA ASP A 733 -3.06 14.58 19.06
C ASP A 733 -3.08 14.25 17.54
N PRO A 734 -4.25 14.09 16.90
CA PRO A 734 -4.36 13.82 15.47
C PRO A 734 -3.89 14.97 14.57
N ASN A 735 -3.57 16.14 15.12
CA ASN A 735 -3.04 17.30 14.39
C ASN A 735 -1.51 17.42 14.47
N ALA A 736 -0.84 16.62 15.30
CA ALA A 736 0.62 16.63 15.37
C ALA A 736 1.25 16.09 14.07
N TYR A 737 2.37 16.67 13.66
CA TYR A 737 3.09 16.28 12.44
C TYR A 737 3.49 14.80 12.44
N THR A 738 3.84 14.27 13.62
CA THR A 738 4.25 12.88 13.83
C THR A 738 3.08 11.90 13.73
N SER A 739 1.85 12.32 14.06
CA SER A 739 0.65 11.48 13.92
C SER A 739 0.33 11.19 12.45
N ASN A 740 0.49 12.17 11.56
CA ASN A 740 0.38 11.96 10.11
C ASN A 740 1.42 10.96 9.60
N LEU A 741 2.67 11.09 10.08
CA LEU A 741 3.76 10.21 9.67
C LEU A 741 3.56 8.78 10.16
N VAL A 742 3.20 8.58 11.45
CA VAL A 742 2.83 7.28 12.01
C VAL A 742 1.75 6.60 11.17
N GLN A 743 0.68 7.32 10.84
CA GLN A 743 -0.42 6.76 10.06
C GLN A 743 -0.02 6.46 8.60
N THR A 744 0.82 7.28 7.99
CA THR A 744 1.35 7.04 6.62
C THR A 744 2.22 5.77 6.59
N ILE A 745 3.06 5.56 7.61
CA ILE A 745 3.83 4.31 7.77
C ILE A 745 2.91 3.10 7.96
N ILE A 746 1.78 3.25 8.66
CA ILE A 746 0.77 2.20 8.81
C ILE A 746 0.11 1.89 7.46
N ASN A 747 -0.37 2.91 6.72
CA ASN A 747 -1.07 2.75 5.44
C ASN A 747 -0.21 2.06 4.37
N ASN A 748 1.11 2.28 4.37
CA ASN A 748 2.08 1.57 3.53
C ASN A 748 1.99 0.03 3.65
N ASN A 749 1.38 -0.53 4.71
CA ASN A 749 1.15 -1.98 4.86
C ASN A 749 -0.18 -2.47 4.22
N PHE A 750 -1.05 -1.56 3.77
CA PHE A 750 -2.37 -1.85 3.20
C PHE A 750 -2.48 -1.50 1.72
N ASN A 751 -1.64 -0.58 1.22
CA ASN A 751 -1.64 -0.12 -0.16
C ASN A 751 -0.87 -1.06 -1.11
N PHE A 752 0.03 -1.91 -0.56
CA PHE A 752 0.94 -2.76 -1.34
C PHE A 752 0.55 -4.25 -1.31
N GLN A 753 0.97 -4.99 -2.34
CA GLN A 753 0.86 -6.45 -2.40
C GLN A 753 1.96 -7.11 -1.57
N LEU A 754 1.81 -7.08 -0.25
CA LEU A 754 2.79 -7.64 0.67
C LEU A 754 2.95 -9.15 0.47
N ARG A 755 4.21 -9.60 0.50
CA ARG A 755 4.59 -10.99 0.23
C ARG A 755 4.35 -11.87 1.47
N THR A 756 3.89 -13.09 1.22
CA THR A 756 3.41 -14.04 2.22
C THR A 756 4.10 -15.39 2.08
N SER A 757 3.94 -16.27 3.06
CA SER A 757 4.44 -17.66 2.99
C SER A 757 3.69 -18.60 2.05
N GLY A 758 2.59 -18.14 1.43
CA GLY A 758 1.83 -18.90 0.43
C GLY A 758 1.07 -20.12 0.98
N SER A 759 -0.26 -20.04 1.05
CA SER A 759 -1.10 -21.24 1.18
C SER A 759 -2.27 -21.18 0.20
N SER A 760 -2.32 -22.12 -0.73
CA SER A 760 -3.44 -22.32 -1.67
C SER A 760 -4.75 -22.77 -0.99
N GLU A 761 -4.75 -22.96 0.33
CA GLU A 761 -5.97 -23.06 1.11
C GLU A 761 -6.50 -21.65 1.39
N ALA A 762 -7.64 -21.32 0.76
CA ALA A 762 -8.45 -20.18 1.15
C ALA A 762 -8.92 -20.35 2.61
N LYS A 763 -8.12 -19.88 3.56
CA LYS A 763 -8.52 -19.71 4.96
C LYS A 763 -9.72 -18.78 4.96
N THR A 764 -10.91 -19.35 5.10
CA THR A 764 -12.15 -18.57 5.18
C THR A 764 -12.07 -17.74 6.45
N TYR A 765 -12.01 -16.40 6.31
CA TYR A 765 -11.96 -15.51 7.45
C TYR A 765 -13.37 -15.38 8.06
N SER A 766 -13.85 -16.47 8.67
CA SER A 766 -15.13 -16.51 9.38
C SER A 766 -14.98 -15.89 10.77
N ILE A 767 -14.86 -14.56 10.81
CA ILE A 767 -15.28 -13.82 12.00
C ILE A 767 -16.81 -13.93 12.04
N PRO A 768 -17.43 -14.40 13.15
CA PRO A 768 -18.87 -14.38 13.30
C PRO A 768 -19.32 -12.93 13.58
N ALA A 769 -19.25 -12.09 12.55
CA ALA A 769 -19.62 -10.68 12.62
C ALA A 769 -21.08 -10.55 13.06
N ARG A 770 -21.30 -9.87 14.17
CA ARG A 770 -22.64 -9.48 14.60
C ARG A 770 -22.80 -7.99 14.36
N ALA A 771 -23.86 -7.58 13.68
CA ALA A 771 -24.16 -6.16 13.55
C ALA A 771 -24.40 -5.57 14.95
N SER A 772 -23.56 -4.62 15.36
CA SER A 772 -23.70 -3.84 16.58
C SER A 772 -24.94 -2.94 16.53
N SER A 773 -25.24 -2.28 17.64
CA SER A 773 -26.27 -1.23 17.66
C SER A 773 -25.91 0.03 16.87
N ASN A 774 -24.64 0.25 16.50
CA ASN A 774 -24.21 1.43 15.72
C ASN A 774 -24.14 1.16 14.20
N GLY A 775 -24.25 -0.11 13.78
CA GLY A 775 -24.26 -0.53 12.37
C GLY A 775 -22.92 -1.02 11.81
N TRP A 776 -21.84 -0.95 12.61
CA TRP A 776 -20.58 -1.65 12.34
C TRP A 776 -20.61 -3.09 12.90
N ASP A 777 -19.73 -3.96 12.43
CA ASP A 777 -19.57 -5.34 12.90
C ASP A 777 -18.87 -5.36 14.29
N GLU A 778 -19.33 -6.22 15.20
CA GLU A 778 -18.67 -6.61 16.48
C GLU A 778 -17.80 -7.87 16.31
#